data_AF-A0A0G4NL25-F1
#
_entry.id   AF-A0A0G4NL25-F1
#
_cell.length_a   1.000
_cell.length_b   1.000
_cell.length_c   1.000
_cell.angle_alpha   90.00
_cell.angle_beta   90.00
_cell.angle_gamma   90.00
#
_symmetry.space_group_name_H-M   'P 1'
#
loop_
_entity.id
_entity.type
_entity.pdbx_description
1 polymer ?
#
loop_
_entity_poly.entity_id
_entity_poly.type
_entity_poly.pdbx_seq_one_letter_code
_entity_poly.pdbx_strand_id
1 'polypeptide(L)'
;MVVIRLDSCQRRAPIYSVKQGTEQALASLLASCRGQLPSAFVHAPRRLVFKDTPDDDVHFPSPLKEQEALAAIKALEGAAAAAFANLREGHQSPRDVTIDMPLISCFLMSAYLCTLDGLDKADPRVKNKIPDTDLNQAQTVLYRRLSANLYETKTPGEFYHIHGSLDASATLRMIGLPPFNPRLQDYRECIETIESAVRRFTVDELEEMNRKQAQAGVPVLTAEQFRATPQGQALAALPPFTIQPFESSTAPAPLGQQCPVNPGTSSLNQCLRGIRVLELCRVIAGPTIGRTLASHGASVLKVTSPYLPDVPFFQVDVNTGKHTTSLHLHDPVQRLAFEALIASADVVLDGYRPGVLTRLGYGPDRLAKLAAARGKGYVYVAEDCFGGSDTPVADRAVWSDRPGWQQIADCVTGVAWEQGRFMGLDEPVVPPFPMSDYGTGALGCVAAMAGLYRRATEGGSWMCRTSLCQYDMFLLSLGAHSSEVQTRLRMTHDPAFFELRHYDSVDEVGKRALKSMRKVRPALFEDSMMHTAWSHGFKAEVRWPREALQVKGVDIGHVRATRPNGCDEASWKGWEEQPNMVADLRLTLVFINNPSPQPRASPHSQNQASRLVLEDDLSVLKVTSPYLPDVPFFQVDVNTGKHTTSLHLHDPVQRLAFEALIASADVVLDGYRPGVLTRLGYGPDRLAKLAAARGKGYVYVAEDCFGGSDTPVADQAVWSDRPGWQQIADCVTGVAWEQGRFMGLNEPVVPPFPMSDYGTGALGCVAAMAGLYRRATEGGSWMCRTSLCQYDMFLLSLGTHSFEVQTRLRMTHDPAFFELRHHDSVDEVGKRALKSMRKVRPALFEDIMMHTAWSHGFNAEVRWPREALQVKGVDIGHVRATRPNGCDEASWKGWEEQPNMVADLRL
;
A
#
# COMPACT_ATOMS: atom_id res chain seq x y z
N MET A 1 28.03 44.77 -29.80
CA MET A 1 28.66 44.50 -28.50
C MET A 1 28.32 45.63 -27.54
N VAL A 2 27.21 45.51 -26.82
CA VAL A 2 26.98 46.10 -25.50
C VAL A 2 26.20 45.04 -24.75
N VAL A 3 26.93 44.25 -23.97
CA VAL A 3 26.36 43.28 -23.03
C VAL A 3 25.93 44.09 -21.82
N ILE A 4 24.63 44.30 -21.66
CA ILE A 4 24.08 44.80 -20.40
C ILE A 4 23.91 43.57 -19.50
N ARG A 5 24.88 43.37 -18.60
CA ARG A 5 24.68 42.51 -17.42
C ARG A 5 23.67 43.21 -16.52
N LEU A 6 22.56 42.53 -16.22
CA LEU A 6 21.71 42.83 -15.07
C LEU A 6 21.96 41.74 -14.03
N ASP A 7 23.01 41.93 -13.23
CA ASP A 7 23.05 41.39 -11.88
C ASP A 7 22.21 42.31 -10.98
N SER A 8 20.96 41.92 -10.75
CA SER A 8 20.24 42.30 -9.53
C SER A 8 19.20 41.23 -9.21
N CYS A 9 19.46 40.54 -8.10
CA CYS A 9 18.52 39.65 -7.44
C CYS A 9 17.38 40.49 -6.87
N GLN A 10 16.36 40.76 -7.68
CA GLN A 10 15.01 41.08 -7.24
C GLN A 10 14.11 39.96 -7.75
N ARG A 11 13.67 39.06 -6.87
CA ARG A 11 12.60 38.10 -7.22
C ARG A 11 11.37 38.93 -7.60
N ARG A 12 11.07 39.05 -8.89
CA ARG A 12 9.79 39.58 -9.36
C ARG A 12 8.69 38.70 -8.76
N ALA A 13 7.66 39.31 -8.17
CA ALA A 13 6.47 38.59 -7.76
C ALA A 13 5.91 37.81 -8.97
N PRO A 14 5.38 36.58 -8.78
CA PRO A 14 4.85 35.80 -9.88
C PRO A 14 3.66 36.54 -10.52
N ILE A 15 3.55 36.44 -11.85
CA ILE A 15 2.48 37.08 -12.65
C ILE A 15 1.10 36.55 -12.25
N TYR A 16 1.05 35.33 -11.74
CA TYR A 16 -0.13 34.66 -11.25
C TYR A 16 0.25 33.81 -10.04
N SER A 17 -0.65 33.71 -9.05
CA SER A 17 -0.47 32.87 -7.87
C SER A 17 -1.47 31.71 -7.93
N VAL A 18 -0.94 30.49 -8.08
CA VAL A 18 -1.76 29.26 -8.06
C VAL A 18 -2.40 29.09 -6.69
N LYS A 19 -1.72 29.51 -5.61
CA LYS A 19 -2.31 29.54 -4.27
C LYS A 19 -3.56 30.42 -4.20
N GLN A 20 -3.51 31.66 -4.67
CA GLN A 20 -4.68 32.54 -4.68
C GLN A 20 -5.79 31.99 -5.58
N GLY A 21 -5.43 31.42 -6.74
CA GLY A 21 -6.37 30.71 -7.60
C GLY A 21 -7.06 29.54 -6.90
N THR A 22 -6.32 28.79 -6.08
CA THR A 22 -6.84 27.67 -5.28
C THR A 22 -7.81 28.14 -4.21
N GLU A 23 -7.54 29.25 -3.53
CA GLU A 23 -8.46 29.84 -2.55
C GLU A 23 -9.80 30.24 -3.21
N GLN A 24 -9.75 30.80 -4.42
CA GLN A 24 -10.94 31.14 -5.21
C GLN A 24 -11.69 29.88 -5.67
N ALA A 25 -10.96 28.87 -6.16
CA ALA A 25 -11.54 27.60 -6.57
C ALA A 25 -12.25 26.88 -5.41
N LEU A 26 -11.63 26.89 -4.23
CA LEU A 26 -12.23 26.33 -3.01
C LEU A 26 -13.50 27.08 -2.60
N ALA A 27 -13.50 28.41 -2.65
CA ALA A 27 -14.69 29.19 -2.37
C ALA A 27 -15.84 28.87 -3.35
N SER A 28 -15.54 28.74 -4.65
CA SER A 28 -16.51 28.34 -5.67
C SER A 28 -17.05 26.92 -5.44
N LEU A 29 -16.17 25.97 -5.12
CA LEU A 29 -16.55 24.59 -4.83
C LEU A 29 -17.48 24.50 -3.60
N LEU A 30 -17.12 25.18 -2.51
CA LEU A 30 -17.94 25.22 -1.29
C LEU A 30 -19.31 25.88 -1.53
N ALA A 31 -19.35 26.95 -2.32
CA ALA A 31 -20.60 27.61 -2.70
C ALA A 31 -21.50 26.65 -3.50
N SER A 32 -20.92 25.95 -4.48
CA SER A 32 -21.63 24.99 -5.33
C SER A 32 -22.13 23.77 -4.53
N CYS A 33 -21.41 23.37 -3.47
CA CYS A 33 -21.72 22.17 -2.67
C CYS A 33 -22.47 22.45 -1.35
N ARG A 34 -22.96 23.67 -1.10
CA ARG A 34 -23.51 24.11 0.21
C ARG A 34 -24.59 23.18 0.80
N GLY A 35 -25.38 22.49 -0.02
CA GLY A 35 -26.41 21.54 0.43
C GLY A 35 -25.97 20.07 0.53
N GLN A 36 -24.79 19.75 0.00
CA GLN A 36 -24.31 18.37 -0.10
C GLN A 36 -23.43 18.00 1.10
N LEU A 37 -22.64 18.96 1.59
CA LEU A 37 -21.61 18.75 2.61
C LEU A 37 -22.18 18.73 4.05
N PRO A 38 -21.72 17.83 4.92
CA PRO A 38 -21.93 17.94 6.36
C PRO A 38 -21.35 19.26 6.89
N SER A 39 -22.07 19.93 7.80
CA SER A 39 -21.61 21.20 8.41
C SER A 39 -20.25 21.06 9.10
N ALA A 40 -19.96 19.88 9.66
CA ALA A 40 -18.67 19.57 10.27
C ALA A 40 -17.48 19.74 9.33
N PHE A 41 -17.64 19.51 8.02
CA PHE A 41 -16.53 19.64 7.07
C PHE A 41 -16.15 21.11 6.89
N VAL A 42 -17.12 22.03 6.98
CA VAL A 42 -16.86 23.47 6.84
C VAL A 42 -16.10 24.02 8.07
N HIS A 43 -16.32 23.45 9.25
CA HIS A 43 -15.77 23.96 10.52
C HIS A 43 -14.58 23.17 11.07
N ALA A 44 -14.29 21.96 10.55
CA ALA A 44 -13.22 21.11 11.06
C ALA A 44 -11.80 21.64 10.82
N PRO A 45 -11.49 22.34 9.71
CA PRO A 45 -10.17 22.95 9.54
C PRO A 45 -10.01 24.20 10.43
N ARG A 46 -8.90 24.26 11.19
CA ARG A 46 -8.45 25.48 11.88
C ARG A 46 -7.77 26.45 10.91
N ARG A 47 -6.93 25.88 10.04
CA ARG A 47 -6.09 26.58 9.09
C ARG A 47 -5.89 25.70 7.87
N LEU A 48 -6.04 26.30 6.69
CA LEU A 48 -5.66 25.70 5.41
C LEU A 48 -4.33 26.30 4.96
N VAL A 49 -3.36 25.45 4.61
CA VAL A 49 -2.04 25.86 4.13
C VAL A 49 -1.78 25.21 2.78
N PHE A 50 -1.67 26.03 1.74
CA PHE A 50 -1.14 25.59 0.45
C PHE A 50 0.37 25.82 0.46
N LYS A 51 1.13 24.72 0.58
CA LYS A 51 2.59 24.72 0.57
C LYS A 51 3.04 24.57 -0.88
N ASP A 52 3.84 25.51 -1.35
CA ASP A 52 4.30 25.54 -2.73
C ASP A 52 5.83 25.56 -2.83
N THR A 53 6.36 25.35 -4.02
CA THR A 53 7.73 25.71 -4.36
C THR A 53 7.89 27.25 -4.36
N PRO A 54 9.13 27.78 -4.31
CA PRO A 54 9.36 29.23 -4.21
C PRO A 54 8.79 30.09 -5.35
N ASP A 55 8.27 29.49 -6.42
CA ASP A 55 7.80 30.12 -7.65
C ASP A 55 6.27 30.37 -7.72
N ASP A 56 5.43 29.65 -6.96
CA ASP A 56 3.95 29.81 -6.91
C ASP A 56 3.33 30.04 -8.30
N ASP A 57 3.54 29.08 -9.21
CA ASP A 57 3.31 29.26 -10.64
C ASP A 57 2.62 28.06 -11.30
N VAL A 58 2.01 28.28 -12.47
CA VAL A 58 1.35 27.24 -13.26
C VAL A 58 2.39 26.25 -13.79
N HIS A 59 2.07 24.95 -13.71
CA HIS A 59 2.95 23.84 -14.08
C HIS A 59 2.58 23.18 -15.42
N PHE A 60 1.27 23.10 -15.72
CA PHE A 60 0.79 22.39 -16.90
C PHE A 60 0.74 23.31 -18.14
N PRO A 61 1.05 22.79 -19.34
CA PRO A 61 0.80 23.49 -20.60
C PRO A 61 -0.70 23.40 -20.98
N SER A 62 -1.56 23.93 -20.10
CA SER A 62 -3.01 23.97 -20.24
C SER A 62 -3.51 25.38 -19.90
N PRO A 63 -4.60 25.87 -20.53
CA PRO A 63 -5.21 27.13 -20.15
C PRO A 63 -6.12 27.04 -18.93
N LEU A 64 -6.47 25.83 -18.51
CA LEU A 64 -7.43 25.61 -17.43
C LEU A 64 -6.72 25.45 -16.08
N LYS A 65 -7.45 25.81 -15.02
CA LYS A 65 -6.99 25.86 -13.63
C LYS A 65 -7.01 24.49 -12.94
N GLU A 66 -6.35 23.52 -13.56
CA GLU A 66 -6.35 22.10 -13.14
C GLU A 66 -5.74 21.90 -11.74
N GLN A 67 -4.62 22.58 -11.48
CA GLN A 67 -3.93 22.53 -10.19
C GLN A 67 -4.81 23.09 -9.08
N GLU A 68 -5.43 24.23 -9.35
CA GLU A 68 -6.29 24.95 -8.42
C GLU A 68 -7.57 24.17 -8.14
N ALA A 69 -8.19 23.59 -9.18
CA ALA A 69 -9.37 22.76 -9.08
C ALA A 69 -9.11 21.53 -8.20
N LEU A 70 -8.05 20.76 -8.48
CA LEU A 70 -7.73 19.57 -7.69
C LEU A 70 -7.29 19.96 -6.26
N ALA A 71 -6.49 20.99 -6.08
CA ALA A 71 -6.06 21.45 -4.76
C ALA A 71 -7.25 21.90 -3.89
N ALA A 72 -8.26 22.55 -4.48
CA ALA A 72 -9.51 22.88 -3.82
C ALA A 72 -10.28 21.63 -3.37
N ILE A 73 -10.36 20.60 -4.22
CA ILE A 73 -11.00 19.32 -3.87
C ILE A 73 -10.22 18.61 -2.75
N LYS A 74 -8.88 18.60 -2.83
CA LYS A 74 -8.00 18.02 -1.78
C LYS A 74 -8.09 18.77 -0.45
N ALA A 75 -8.31 20.09 -0.48
CA ALA A 75 -8.58 20.85 0.75
C ALA A 75 -9.90 20.41 1.41
N LEU A 76 -10.94 20.15 0.62
CA LEU A 76 -12.21 19.63 1.10
C LEU A 76 -12.10 18.17 1.59
N GLU A 77 -11.27 17.35 0.93
CA GLU A 77 -10.89 16.01 1.42
C GLU A 77 -10.19 16.08 2.79
N GLY A 78 -9.24 17.00 2.96
CA GLY A 78 -8.58 17.24 4.25
C GLY A 78 -9.54 17.69 5.35
N ALA A 79 -10.51 18.53 4.99
CA ALA A 79 -11.57 18.96 5.89
C ALA A 79 -12.48 17.79 6.31
N ALA A 80 -12.80 16.88 5.37
CA ALA A 80 -13.50 15.65 5.65
C ALA A 80 -12.69 14.77 6.62
N ALA A 81 -11.42 14.52 6.35
CA ALA A 81 -10.54 13.72 7.21
C ALA A 81 -10.44 14.29 8.64
N ALA A 82 -10.34 15.61 8.78
CA ALA A 82 -10.37 16.28 10.08
C ALA A 82 -11.69 16.08 10.82
N ALA A 83 -12.83 16.18 10.12
CA ALA A 83 -14.16 15.94 10.71
C ALA A 83 -14.34 14.48 11.14
N PHE A 84 -13.84 13.51 10.38
CA PHE A 84 -13.82 12.09 10.75
C PHE A 84 -13.00 11.82 12.00
N ALA A 85 -11.80 12.41 12.09
CA ALA A 85 -10.96 12.27 13.27
C ALA A 85 -11.66 12.83 14.53
N ASN A 86 -12.26 14.01 14.42
CA ASN A 86 -13.03 14.62 15.51
C ASN A 86 -14.23 13.76 15.93
N LEU A 87 -14.95 13.17 14.96
CA LEU A 87 -16.07 12.29 15.23
C LEU A 87 -15.64 11.02 15.98
N ARG A 88 -14.45 10.47 15.68
CA ARG A 88 -13.91 9.29 16.39
C ARG A 88 -13.42 9.60 17.79
N GLU A 89 -12.87 10.79 18.01
CA GLU A 89 -12.34 11.22 19.32
C GLU A 89 -13.45 11.73 20.26
N GLY A 90 -14.67 11.93 19.75
CA GLY A 90 -15.80 12.39 20.56
C GLY A 90 -15.74 13.88 20.93
N HIS A 91 -14.87 14.66 20.30
CA HIS A 91 -14.77 16.11 20.52
C HIS A 91 -14.43 16.90 19.25
N GLN A 92 -14.91 18.13 19.17
CA GLN A 92 -14.70 19.02 18.02
C GLN A 92 -13.48 19.91 18.25
N SER A 93 -12.32 19.45 17.79
CA SER A 93 -11.07 20.23 17.80
C SER A 93 -10.67 20.60 16.38
N PRO A 94 -10.62 21.89 16.00
CA PRO A 94 -10.17 22.28 14.67
C PRO A 94 -8.72 21.82 14.40
N ARG A 95 -8.44 21.34 13.18
CA ARG A 95 -7.13 20.80 12.77
C ARG A 95 -6.50 21.58 11.64
N ASP A 96 -5.17 21.64 11.62
CA ASP A 96 -4.45 22.24 10.49
C ASP A 96 -4.44 21.24 9.32
N VAL A 97 -4.73 21.74 8.12
CA VAL A 97 -4.69 20.97 6.86
C VAL A 97 -3.68 21.63 5.93
N THR A 98 -2.76 20.83 5.39
CA THR A 98 -1.74 21.28 4.46
C THR A 98 -1.87 20.52 3.14
N ILE A 99 -1.80 21.25 2.03
CA ILE A 99 -1.80 20.72 0.67
C ILE A 99 -0.48 21.12 0.01
N ASP A 100 0.28 20.14 -0.48
CA ASP A 100 1.55 20.34 -1.18
C ASP A 100 1.29 20.45 -2.70
N MET A 101 1.45 21.66 -3.25
CA MET A 101 1.04 22.01 -4.61
C MET A 101 1.84 21.29 -5.72
N PRO A 102 3.16 21.09 -5.60
CA PRO A 102 3.90 20.18 -6.49
C PRO A 102 3.34 18.76 -6.55
N LEU A 103 2.92 18.20 -5.41
CA LEU A 103 2.33 16.87 -5.35
C LEU A 103 0.91 16.83 -5.95
N ILE A 104 0.16 17.94 -5.94
CA ILE A 104 -1.09 18.06 -6.71
C ILE A 104 -0.83 17.87 -8.20
N SER A 105 0.21 18.51 -8.74
CA SER A 105 0.60 18.29 -10.13
C SER A 105 1.02 16.85 -10.37
N CYS A 106 1.79 16.24 -9.48
CA CYS A 106 2.17 14.83 -9.62
C CYS A 106 0.96 13.89 -9.61
N PHE A 107 -0.05 14.17 -8.77
CA PHE A 107 -1.29 13.40 -8.72
C PHE A 107 -2.05 13.44 -10.06
N LEU A 108 -2.20 14.62 -10.67
CA LEU A 108 -2.91 14.81 -11.95
C LEU A 108 -2.25 14.09 -13.14
N MET A 109 -0.97 13.70 -13.01
CA MET A 109 -0.25 12.93 -14.02
C MET A 109 0.25 11.58 -13.49
N SER A 110 -0.32 11.05 -12.42
CA SER A 110 0.22 9.89 -11.69
C SER A 110 0.47 8.67 -12.59
N ALA A 111 -0.45 8.35 -13.49
CA ALA A 111 -0.34 7.24 -14.44
C ALA A 111 0.85 7.36 -15.41
N TYR A 112 1.37 8.57 -15.62
CA TYR A 112 2.55 8.85 -16.44
C TYR A 112 3.86 8.89 -15.63
N LEU A 113 3.77 9.00 -14.30
CA LEU A 113 4.92 9.03 -13.39
C LEU A 113 5.22 7.66 -12.77
N CYS A 114 4.22 6.78 -12.72
CA CYS A 114 4.38 5.46 -12.13
C CYS A 114 5.35 4.59 -12.94
N THR A 115 6.20 3.84 -12.24
CA THR A 115 7.12 2.88 -12.85
C THR A 115 7.12 1.55 -12.12
N LEU A 116 7.49 0.51 -12.86
CA LEU A 116 7.64 -0.87 -12.38
C LEU A 116 9.07 -1.35 -12.68
N ASP A 117 9.90 -1.53 -11.67
CA ASP A 117 11.37 -1.71 -11.76
C ASP A 117 12.01 -0.65 -12.69
N GLY A 118 11.61 0.61 -12.51
CA GLY A 118 12.08 1.73 -13.32
C GLY A 118 11.48 1.81 -14.74
N LEU A 119 10.61 0.88 -15.15
CA LEU A 119 9.94 0.89 -16.45
C LEU A 119 8.63 1.67 -16.38
N ASP A 120 8.49 2.73 -17.17
CA ASP A 120 7.25 3.51 -17.28
C ASP A 120 6.28 2.92 -18.33
N LYS A 121 5.13 3.58 -18.52
CA LYS A 121 4.09 3.11 -19.46
C LYS A 121 4.54 3.08 -20.92
N ALA A 122 5.53 3.89 -21.28
CA ALA A 122 6.02 4.03 -22.65
C ALA A 122 7.10 2.98 -22.95
N ASP A 123 7.70 2.38 -21.93
CA ASP A 123 8.70 1.33 -22.10
C ASP A 123 8.05 0.02 -22.56
N PRO A 124 8.38 -0.52 -23.75
CA PRO A 124 7.77 -1.74 -24.26
C PRO A 124 8.05 -2.98 -23.39
N ARG A 125 9.13 -2.97 -22.59
CA ARG A 125 9.51 -4.09 -21.71
C ARG A 125 8.57 -4.25 -20.54
N VAL A 126 7.82 -3.21 -20.17
CA VAL A 126 6.95 -3.25 -19.00
C VAL A 126 5.79 -4.23 -19.15
N LYS A 127 5.38 -4.51 -20.40
CA LYS A 127 4.36 -5.53 -20.72
C LYS A 127 4.72 -6.93 -20.20
N ASN A 128 6.01 -7.24 -20.07
CA ASN A 128 6.47 -8.53 -19.56
C ASN A 128 6.33 -8.68 -18.04
N LYS A 129 5.97 -7.59 -17.34
CA LYS A 129 5.86 -7.55 -15.88
C LYS A 129 4.42 -7.32 -15.38
N ILE A 130 3.50 -7.11 -16.30
CA ILE A 130 2.12 -6.74 -16.00
C ILE A 130 1.20 -7.79 -16.64
N PRO A 131 0.22 -8.34 -15.90
CA PRO A 131 -0.77 -9.23 -16.50
C PRO A 131 -1.50 -8.55 -17.65
N ASP A 132 -1.63 -9.24 -18.77
CA ASP A 132 -2.31 -8.70 -19.94
C ASP A 132 -3.83 -8.67 -19.72
N THR A 133 -4.35 -7.46 -19.58
CA THR A 133 -5.79 -7.18 -19.47
C THR A 133 -6.35 -6.53 -20.75
N ASP A 134 -5.54 -6.34 -21.80
CA ASP A 134 -5.96 -5.81 -23.11
C ASP A 134 -6.55 -6.94 -23.98
N LEU A 135 -7.57 -7.62 -23.43
CA LEU A 135 -8.11 -8.87 -23.98
C LEU A 135 -8.62 -8.75 -25.43
N ASN A 136 -9.02 -7.55 -25.84
CA ASN A 136 -9.52 -7.26 -27.18
C ASN A 136 -8.52 -6.49 -28.05
N GLN A 137 -7.26 -6.37 -27.63
CA GLN A 137 -6.19 -5.69 -28.36
C GLN A 137 -6.58 -4.25 -28.77
N ALA A 138 -7.30 -3.55 -27.90
CA ALA A 138 -7.73 -2.18 -28.13
C ALA A 138 -6.56 -1.22 -27.90
N GLN A 139 -5.65 -1.55 -26.98
CA GLN A 139 -4.49 -0.74 -26.66
C GLN A 139 -3.27 -1.17 -27.48
N THR A 140 -2.99 -2.46 -27.62
CA THR A 140 -1.73 -2.97 -28.17
C THR A 140 -1.55 -2.71 -29.67
N VAL A 141 -2.65 -2.68 -30.45
CA VAL A 141 -2.62 -2.44 -31.89
C VAL A 141 -2.86 -0.95 -32.17
N LEU A 142 -1.86 -0.27 -32.77
CA LEU A 142 -1.90 1.19 -32.99
C LEU A 142 -3.15 1.66 -33.75
N TYR A 143 -3.47 1.02 -34.88
CA TYR A 143 -4.68 1.32 -35.67
C TYR A 143 -5.97 1.23 -34.85
N ARG A 144 -6.08 0.25 -33.93
CA ARG A 144 -7.25 0.10 -33.05
C ARG A 144 -7.25 1.14 -31.95
N ARG A 145 -6.08 1.46 -31.37
CA ARG A 145 -5.94 2.51 -30.37
C ARG A 145 -6.38 3.87 -30.91
N LEU A 146 -6.01 4.18 -32.15
CA LEU A 146 -6.37 5.45 -32.81
C LEU A 146 -7.85 5.55 -33.18
N SER A 147 -8.65 4.49 -33.02
CA SER A 147 -10.12 4.60 -33.07
C SER A 147 -10.74 5.24 -31.81
N ALA A 148 -9.92 5.59 -30.82
CA ALA A 148 -10.27 6.41 -29.67
C ALA A 148 -9.59 7.78 -29.77
N ASN A 149 -10.13 8.61 -30.65
CA ASN A 149 -9.52 9.88 -31.01
C ASN A 149 -10.53 10.83 -31.66
N LEU A 150 -10.09 12.07 -31.85
CA LEU A 150 -10.86 13.15 -32.42
C LEU A 150 -10.51 13.36 -33.89
N TYR A 151 -11.53 13.49 -34.73
CA TYR A 151 -11.38 13.61 -36.18
C TYR A 151 -12.36 14.64 -36.74
N GLU A 152 -11.91 15.37 -37.77
CA GLU A 152 -12.80 16.25 -38.53
C GLU A 152 -13.87 15.44 -39.26
N THR A 153 -15.09 15.96 -39.30
CA THR A 153 -16.23 15.31 -39.95
C THR A 153 -16.37 15.75 -41.41
N LYS A 154 -17.46 15.34 -42.07
CA LYS A 154 -17.79 15.79 -43.43
C LYS A 154 -17.96 17.31 -43.53
N THR A 155 -18.39 17.96 -42.45
CA THR A 155 -18.53 19.41 -42.38
C THR A 155 -17.22 20.02 -41.90
N PRO A 156 -16.53 20.86 -42.71
CA PRO A 156 -15.29 21.49 -42.28
C PRO A 156 -15.46 22.30 -40.99
N GLY A 157 -14.52 22.16 -40.05
CA GLY A 157 -14.57 22.80 -38.74
C GLY A 157 -15.49 22.14 -37.71
N GLU A 158 -16.23 21.09 -38.08
CA GLU A 158 -16.94 20.24 -37.13
C GLU A 158 -16.14 18.97 -36.84
N PHE A 159 -16.00 18.63 -35.57
CA PHE A 159 -15.22 17.49 -35.11
C PHE A 159 -16.09 16.51 -34.33
N TYR A 160 -15.72 15.24 -34.42
CA TYR A 160 -16.36 14.17 -33.66
C TYR A 160 -15.29 13.31 -32.99
N HIS A 161 -15.46 13.03 -31.71
CA HIS A 161 -14.60 12.08 -31.00
C HIS A 161 -15.26 10.71 -31.07
N ILE A 162 -14.71 9.81 -31.89
CA ILE A 162 -15.10 8.39 -31.87
C ILE A 162 -14.29 7.68 -30.78
N HIS A 163 -14.86 6.65 -30.14
CA HIS A 163 -14.13 5.91 -29.12
C HIS A 163 -14.38 4.41 -29.16
N GLY A 164 -13.33 3.65 -29.50
CA GLY A 164 -13.32 2.18 -29.51
C GLY A 164 -13.40 1.50 -28.14
N SER A 165 -13.73 2.23 -27.07
CA SER A 165 -13.67 1.79 -25.66
C SER A 165 -12.51 0.80 -25.37
N LEU A 166 -12.83 -0.40 -24.87
CA LEU A 166 -11.90 -1.51 -24.71
C LEU A 166 -12.12 -2.61 -25.77
N ASP A 167 -12.80 -2.30 -26.87
CA ASP A 167 -12.91 -3.11 -28.10
C ASP A 167 -13.26 -2.21 -29.30
N ALA A 168 -12.26 -1.90 -30.13
CA ALA A 168 -12.39 -1.02 -31.27
C ALA A 168 -13.26 -1.56 -32.42
N SER A 169 -13.65 -2.84 -32.38
CA SER A 169 -14.23 -3.53 -33.53
C SER A 169 -15.57 -2.93 -33.98
N ALA A 170 -16.43 -2.55 -33.03
CA ALA A 170 -17.73 -1.97 -33.35
C ALA A 170 -17.59 -0.56 -33.92
N THR A 171 -16.77 0.29 -33.29
CA THR A 171 -16.48 1.66 -33.75
C THR A 171 -15.85 1.69 -35.15
N LEU A 172 -14.88 0.81 -35.43
CA LEU A 172 -14.26 0.75 -36.77
C LEU A 172 -15.26 0.28 -37.84
N ARG A 173 -16.07 -0.75 -37.56
CA ARG A 173 -17.14 -1.18 -38.49
C ARG A 173 -18.18 -0.11 -38.73
N MET A 174 -18.54 0.63 -37.67
CA MET A 174 -19.51 1.72 -37.74
C MET A 174 -19.10 2.75 -38.80
N ILE A 175 -17.82 3.13 -38.84
CA ILE A 175 -17.30 4.07 -39.84
C ILE A 175 -16.82 3.36 -41.13
N GLY A 176 -17.19 2.10 -41.36
CA GLY A 176 -16.91 1.37 -42.60
C GLY A 176 -15.46 0.91 -42.78
N LEU A 177 -14.72 0.73 -41.68
CA LEU A 177 -13.35 0.22 -41.68
C LEU A 177 -13.28 -1.22 -41.10
N PRO A 178 -12.28 -2.03 -41.51
CA PRO A 178 -12.12 -3.37 -40.94
C PRO A 178 -11.74 -3.29 -39.45
N PRO A 179 -12.23 -4.21 -38.60
CA PRO A 179 -11.89 -4.26 -37.17
C PRO A 179 -10.38 -4.39 -36.87
N PHE A 180 -9.64 -5.02 -37.78
CA PHE A 180 -8.20 -5.22 -37.68
C PHE A 180 -7.56 -4.90 -39.04
N ASN A 181 -6.41 -4.24 -39.01
CA ASN A 181 -5.58 -4.00 -40.18
C ASN A 181 -4.10 -4.15 -39.80
N PRO A 182 -3.54 -5.38 -39.82
CA PRO A 182 -2.19 -5.64 -39.34
C PRO A 182 -1.09 -5.00 -40.21
N ARG A 183 -1.43 -4.58 -41.43
CA ARG A 183 -0.50 -3.91 -42.35
C ARG A 183 -0.34 -2.42 -42.05
N LEU A 184 -1.32 -1.80 -41.37
CA LEU A 184 -1.31 -0.39 -41.06
C LEU A 184 -0.67 -0.17 -39.69
N GLN A 185 0.63 0.16 -39.71
CA GLN A 185 1.45 0.33 -38.52
C GLN A 185 2.05 1.73 -38.39
N ASP A 186 2.05 2.52 -39.47
CA ASP A 186 2.48 3.91 -39.42
C ASP A 186 1.44 4.79 -38.74
N TYR A 187 1.90 5.69 -37.87
CA TYR A 187 1.04 6.55 -37.05
C TYR A 187 0.22 7.53 -37.90
N ARG A 188 0.83 8.15 -38.91
CA ARG A 188 0.16 9.13 -39.77
C ARG A 188 -0.78 8.43 -40.75
N GLU A 189 -0.37 7.32 -41.35
CA GLU A 189 -1.26 6.54 -42.22
C GLU A 189 -2.50 6.01 -41.47
N CYS A 190 -2.35 5.62 -40.19
CA CYS A 190 -3.49 5.25 -39.35
C CYS A 190 -4.46 6.42 -39.16
N ILE A 191 -3.96 7.61 -38.81
CA ILE A 191 -4.75 8.83 -38.64
C ILE A 191 -5.49 9.17 -39.93
N GLU A 192 -4.78 9.26 -41.05
CA GLU A 192 -5.36 9.61 -42.35
C GLU A 192 -6.44 8.62 -42.78
N THR A 193 -6.22 7.32 -42.54
CA THR A 193 -7.19 6.26 -42.84
C THR A 193 -8.47 6.43 -42.04
N ILE A 194 -8.36 6.65 -40.72
CA ILE A 194 -9.52 6.76 -39.83
C ILE A 194 -10.25 8.08 -40.07
N GLU A 195 -9.53 9.19 -40.17
CA GLU A 195 -10.12 10.51 -40.43
C GLU A 195 -10.84 10.54 -41.78
N SER A 196 -10.24 9.98 -42.84
CA SER A 196 -10.90 9.87 -44.15
C SER A 196 -12.21 9.09 -44.09
N ALA A 197 -12.30 8.09 -43.19
CA ALA A 197 -13.52 7.35 -42.98
C ALA A 197 -14.58 8.16 -42.21
N VAL A 198 -14.18 8.92 -41.18
CA VAL A 198 -15.04 9.81 -40.39
C VAL A 198 -15.58 10.97 -41.23
N ARG A 199 -14.74 11.57 -42.10
CA ARG A 199 -15.10 12.66 -43.04
C ARG A 199 -16.20 12.32 -44.06
N ARG A 200 -16.67 11.08 -44.10
CA ARG A 200 -17.83 10.68 -44.93
C ARG A 200 -19.17 11.02 -44.28
N PHE A 201 -19.18 11.32 -42.98
CA PHE A 201 -20.38 11.47 -42.17
C PHE A 201 -20.40 12.85 -41.49
N THR A 202 -21.60 13.41 -41.35
CA THR A 202 -21.87 14.60 -40.51
C THR A 202 -21.92 14.21 -39.03
N VAL A 203 -21.88 15.21 -38.14
CA VAL A 203 -22.05 15.00 -36.69
C VAL A 203 -23.36 14.27 -36.37
N ASP A 204 -24.48 14.67 -36.97
CA ASP A 204 -25.79 14.07 -36.71
C ASP A 204 -25.86 12.60 -37.15
N GLU A 205 -25.27 12.28 -38.32
CA GLU A 205 -25.17 10.89 -38.80
C GLU A 205 -24.32 10.05 -37.85
N LEU A 206 -23.18 10.57 -37.39
CA LEU A 206 -22.30 9.88 -36.43
C LEU A 206 -22.99 9.69 -35.08
N GLU A 207 -23.71 10.68 -34.55
CA GLU A 207 -24.48 10.54 -33.30
C GLU A 207 -25.54 9.43 -33.43
N GLU A 208 -26.28 9.39 -34.54
CA GLU A 208 -27.31 8.38 -34.76
C GLU A 208 -26.71 6.97 -34.94
N MET A 209 -25.60 6.85 -35.66
CA MET A 209 -24.85 5.61 -35.81
C MET A 209 -24.31 5.12 -34.46
N ASN A 210 -23.71 6.03 -33.70
CA ASN A 210 -23.12 5.75 -32.40
C ASN A 210 -24.17 5.29 -31.37
N ARG A 211 -25.34 5.96 -31.36
CA ARG A 211 -26.51 5.55 -30.55
C ARG A 211 -26.98 4.14 -30.91
N LYS A 212 -27.10 3.82 -32.20
CA LYS A 212 -27.50 2.47 -32.66
C LYS A 212 -26.52 1.37 -32.25
N GLN A 213 -25.22 1.68 -32.24
CA GLN A 213 -24.17 0.72 -31.90
C GLN A 213 -23.80 0.72 -30.40
N ALA A 214 -24.46 1.57 -29.60
CA ALA A 214 -24.16 1.79 -28.19
C ALA A 214 -22.66 1.98 -27.92
N GLN A 215 -21.96 2.69 -28.81
CA GLN A 215 -20.54 2.98 -28.68
C GLN A 215 -20.31 4.29 -27.91
N ALA A 216 -19.07 4.47 -27.44
CA ALA A 216 -18.64 5.75 -26.91
C ALA A 216 -18.27 6.67 -28.08
N GLY A 217 -18.77 7.89 -28.03
CA GLY A 217 -18.47 8.93 -29.01
C GLY A 217 -19.39 10.12 -28.82
N VAL A 218 -18.94 11.31 -29.24
CA VAL A 218 -19.65 12.58 -29.03
C VAL A 218 -19.27 13.62 -30.10
N PRO A 219 -20.17 14.59 -30.37
CA PRO A 219 -19.75 15.84 -30.99
C PRO A 219 -18.77 16.58 -30.09
N VAL A 220 -17.86 17.34 -30.70
CA VAL A 220 -16.92 18.17 -29.97
C VAL A 220 -17.47 19.58 -29.89
N LEU A 221 -17.98 19.95 -28.71
CA LEU A 221 -18.73 21.18 -28.51
C LEU A 221 -17.91 22.18 -27.73
N THR A 222 -18.11 23.48 -27.98
CA THR A 222 -17.65 24.53 -27.08
C THR A 222 -18.45 24.52 -25.77
N ALA A 223 -17.90 25.13 -24.71
CA ALA A 223 -18.59 25.22 -23.42
C ALA A 223 -19.96 25.93 -23.47
N GLU A 224 -20.15 26.85 -24.42
CA GLU A 224 -21.45 27.50 -24.65
C GLU A 224 -22.44 26.56 -25.33
N GLN A 225 -22.01 25.87 -26.39
CA GLN A 225 -22.82 24.89 -27.10
C GLN A 225 -23.26 23.75 -26.17
N PHE A 226 -22.36 23.22 -25.35
CA PHE A 226 -22.71 22.18 -24.38
C PHE A 226 -23.77 22.65 -23.38
N ARG A 227 -23.59 23.84 -22.79
CA ARG A 227 -24.57 24.45 -21.86
C ARG A 227 -25.94 24.69 -22.49
N ALA A 228 -26.01 24.86 -23.81
CA ALA A 228 -27.27 25.00 -24.53
C ALA A 228 -28.00 23.65 -24.75
N THR A 229 -27.32 22.52 -24.64
CA THR A 229 -27.94 21.19 -24.77
C THR A 229 -28.82 20.83 -23.57
N PRO A 230 -29.81 19.93 -23.72
CA PRO A 230 -30.58 19.43 -22.57
C PRO A 230 -29.70 18.81 -21.47
N GLN A 231 -28.66 18.06 -21.84
CA GLN A 231 -27.71 17.49 -20.89
C GLN A 231 -26.96 18.58 -20.12
N GLY A 232 -26.40 19.57 -20.81
CA GLY A 232 -25.67 20.66 -20.17
C GLY A 232 -26.54 21.51 -19.25
N GLN A 233 -27.80 21.75 -19.62
CA GLN A 233 -28.79 22.41 -18.76
C GLN A 233 -29.14 21.57 -17.52
N ALA A 234 -29.26 20.25 -17.67
CA ALA A 234 -29.50 19.34 -16.55
C ALA A 234 -28.34 19.38 -15.55
N LEU A 235 -27.10 19.23 -16.03
CA LEU A 235 -25.91 19.25 -15.17
C LEU A 235 -25.64 20.62 -14.55
N ALA A 236 -25.95 21.73 -15.24
CA ALA A 236 -25.80 23.08 -14.69
C ALA A 236 -26.70 23.32 -13.46
N ALA A 237 -27.78 22.54 -13.31
CA ALA A 237 -28.66 22.58 -12.15
C ALA A 237 -28.17 21.70 -10.98
N LEU A 238 -27.09 20.92 -11.19
CA LEU A 238 -26.51 20.05 -10.17
C LEU A 238 -25.17 20.61 -9.66
N PRO A 239 -24.84 20.34 -8.38
CA PRO A 239 -23.47 20.53 -7.87
C PRO A 239 -22.47 19.57 -8.55
N PRO A 240 -21.15 19.76 -8.36
CA PRO A 240 -20.12 18.85 -8.88
C PRO A 240 -20.28 17.39 -8.45
N PHE A 241 -20.86 17.14 -7.27
CA PHE A 241 -21.31 15.83 -6.82
C PHE A 241 -22.61 15.95 -6.02
N THR A 242 -23.44 14.91 -6.03
CA THR A 242 -24.72 14.86 -5.29
C THR A 242 -24.72 13.77 -4.24
N ILE A 243 -25.40 14.00 -3.13
CA ILE A 243 -25.58 13.09 -1.99
C ILE A 243 -27.05 13.10 -1.59
N GLN A 244 -27.69 11.93 -1.58
CA GLN A 244 -29.08 11.80 -1.17
C GLN A 244 -29.32 10.48 -0.42
N PRO A 245 -30.24 10.42 0.55
CA PRO A 245 -30.60 9.15 1.16
C PRO A 245 -31.37 8.28 0.16
N PHE A 246 -31.09 6.98 0.12
CA PHE A 246 -31.92 5.99 -0.59
C PHE A 246 -32.61 5.00 0.35
N GLU A 247 -32.27 5.07 1.64
CA GLU A 247 -32.86 4.27 2.71
C GLU A 247 -32.67 5.05 4.03
N SER A 248 -33.69 5.11 4.90
CA SER A 248 -33.67 5.99 6.10
C SER A 248 -34.10 5.30 7.39
N SER A 249 -34.43 4.01 7.34
CA SER A 249 -34.88 3.21 8.49
C SER A 249 -33.73 2.71 9.37
N THR A 250 -32.53 2.56 8.82
CA THR A 250 -31.37 2.07 9.56
C THR A 250 -30.87 3.14 10.53
N ALA A 251 -30.62 2.77 11.79
CA ALA A 251 -30.11 3.69 12.81
C ALA A 251 -28.70 4.23 12.47
N PRO A 252 -28.29 5.38 13.04
CA PRO A 252 -26.91 5.86 13.00
C PRO A 252 -25.93 4.77 13.40
N ALA A 253 -24.84 4.64 12.63
CA ALA A 253 -23.79 3.64 12.87
C ALA A 253 -22.47 4.34 13.27
N PRO A 254 -22.21 4.59 14.57
CA PRO A 254 -21.04 5.32 15.02
C PRO A 254 -19.72 4.72 14.53
N LEU A 255 -18.76 5.59 14.23
CA LEU A 255 -17.43 5.19 13.83
C LEU A 255 -16.69 4.56 15.03
N GLY A 256 -16.55 3.23 15.05
CA GLY A 256 -15.59 2.55 15.94
C GLY A 256 -16.13 1.77 17.14
N GLN A 257 -17.43 1.48 17.27
CA GLN A 257 -17.93 0.58 18.33
C GLN A 257 -18.24 -0.86 17.87
N GLN A 258 -18.29 -1.16 16.57
CA GLN A 258 -18.77 -2.46 16.07
C GLN A 258 -18.05 -2.98 14.81
N CYS A 259 -16.73 -2.90 14.76
CA CYS A 259 -15.97 -3.83 13.92
C CYS A 259 -15.04 -4.59 14.86
N PRO A 260 -15.09 -5.94 14.93
CA PRO A 260 -13.97 -6.69 15.45
C PRO A 260 -12.76 -6.28 14.62
N VAL A 261 -11.96 -5.41 15.21
CA VAL A 261 -10.61 -5.10 14.79
C VAL A 261 -9.98 -6.47 14.58
N ASN A 262 -9.55 -6.83 13.36
CA ASN A 262 -8.67 -7.99 13.21
C ASN A 262 -7.53 -7.73 14.21
N PRO A 263 -7.26 -8.62 15.18
CA PRO A 263 -6.16 -8.43 16.11
C PRO A 263 -4.88 -8.30 15.28
N GLY A 264 -4.40 -7.06 15.08
CA GLY A 264 -3.31 -6.75 14.14
C GLY A 264 -3.48 -5.50 13.26
N THR A 265 -4.62 -4.79 13.23
CA THR A 265 -4.76 -3.61 12.33
C THR A 265 -4.15 -2.34 12.90
N SER A 266 -3.35 -1.67 12.08
CA SER A 266 -2.61 -0.41 12.20
C SER A 266 -2.50 0.28 13.55
N SER A 267 -1.25 0.50 13.95
CA SER A 267 -0.85 1.50 14.93
C SER A 267 -1.01 2.96 14.43
N LEU A 268 -1.36 3.17 13.16
CA LEU A 268 -1.56 4.48 12.56
C LEU A 268 -2.94 5.05 12.90
N ASN A 269 -3.03 6.37 13.09
CA ASN A 269 -4.25 7.11 13.34
C ASN A 269 -4.95 7.53 12.02
N GLN A 270 -5.33 6.55 11.19
CA GLN A 270 -6.04 6.80 9.93
C GLN A 270 -7.57 6.92 10.15
N CYS A 271 -8.20 7.91 9.49
CA CYS A 271 -9.57 8.32 9.80
C CYS A 271 -10.68 7.36 9.29
N LEU A 272 -10.40 6.53 8.28
CA LEU A 272 -11.30 5.51 7.73
C LEU A 272 -10.96 4.08 8.17
N ARG A 273 -10.09 3.90 9.19
CA ARG A 273 -9.80 2.60 9.82
C ARG A 273 -11.09 1.80 10.09
N GLY A 274 -11.14 0.58 9.56
CA GLY A 274 -12.26 -0.35 9.79
C GLY A 274 -13.47 -0.17 8.87
N ILE A 275 -13.39 0.75 7.89
CA ILE A 275 -14.37 0.88 6.80
C ILE A 275 -14.00 -0.10 5.68
N ARG A 276 -14.95 -0.91 5.24
CA ARG A 276 -14.78 -1.83 4.10
C ARG A 276 -15.37 -1.24 2.82
N VAL A 277 -14.58 -1.19 1.75
CA VAL A 277 -14.99 -0.63 0.46
C VAL A 277 -14.91 -1.73 -0.59
N LEU A 278 -16.03 -2.04 -1.23
CA LEU A 278 -16.09 -2.94 -2.37
C LEU A 278 -16.09 -2.11 -3.66
N GLU A 279 -14.99 -2.15 -4.41
CA GLU A 279 -14.80 -1.34 -5.62
C GLU A 279 -15.10 -2.15 -6.88
N LEU A 280 -16.06 -1.68 -7.68
CA LEU A 280 -16.48 -2.23 -8.98
C LEU A 280 -16.21 -1.21 -10.08
N CYS A 281 -14.95 -0.78 -10.20
CA CYS A 281 -14.52 0.28 -11.12
C CYS A 281 -13.33 -0.19 -11.98
N ARG A 282 -13.18 0.39 -13.18
CA ARG A 282 -12.05 0.14 -14.11
C ARG A 282 -11.43 1.46 -14.56
N VAL A 283 -10.29 1.41 -15.23
CA VAL A 283 -9.62 2.60 -15.79
C VAL A 283 -9.06 3.53 -14.69
N ILE A 284 -9.53 4.78 -14.53
CA ILE A 284 -8.86 5.77 -13.66
C ILE A 284 -9.81 6.49 -12.67
N ALA A 285 -10.91 7.11 -13.12
CA ALA A 285 -11.77 7.93 -12.25
C ALA A 285 -12.31 7.17 -11.02
N GLY A 286 -13.15 6.15 -11.23
CA GLY A 286 -13.66 5.30 -10.16
C GLY A 286 -12.56 4.66 -9.29
N PRO A 287 -11.50 4.03 -9.87
CA PRO A 287 -10.39 3.51 -9.09
C PRO A 287 -9.63 4.57 -8.27
N THR A 288 -9.57 5.83 -8.70
CA THR A 288 -8.96 6.92 -7.92
C THR A 288 -9.72 7.17 -6.61
N ILE A 289 -11.06 7.01 -6.61
CA ILE A 289 -11.89 7.09 -5.40
C ILE A 289 -11.40 6.06 -4.38
N GLY A 290 -11.34 4.79 -4.77
CA GLY A 290 -10.90 3.72 -3.86
C GLY A 290 -9.45 3.86 -3.45
N ARG A 291 -8.57 4.34 -4.34
CA ARG A 291 -7.15 4.58 -4.03
C ARG A 291 -7.04 5.61 -2.90
N THR A 292 -7.79 6.70 -3.02
CA THR A 292 -7.78 7.78 -2.03
C THR A 292 -8.44 7.33 -0.71
N LEU A 293 -9.56 6.59 -0.75
CA LEU A 293 -10.15 6.01 0.47
C LEU A 293 -9.18 5.08 1.21
N ALA A 294 -8.36 4.31 0.47
CA ALA A 294 -7.32 3.46 1.05
C ALA A 294 -6.19 4.27 1.73
N SER A 295 -5.83 5.45 1.21
CA SER A 295 -4.83 6.32 1.87
C SER A 295 -5.33 6.92 3.19
N HIS A 296 -6.65 6.94 3.40
CA HIS A 296 -7.29 7.27 4.68
C HIS A 296 -7.53 6.04 5.57
N GLY A 297 -7.04 4.85 5.21
CA GLY A 297 -7.08 3.63 6.03
C GLY A 297 -8.30 2.73 5.82
N ALA A 298 -9.09 2.95 4.77
CA ALA A 298 -10.17 2.03 4.41
C ALA A 298 -9.62 0.70 3.83
N SER A 299 -10.30 -0.41 4.15
CA SER A 299 -10.05 -1.70 3.52
C SER A 299 -10.74 -1.76 2.16
N VAL A 300 -10.01 -1.47 1.08
CA VAL A 300 -10.55 -1.44 -0.29
C VAL A 300 -10.25 -2.74 -1.04
N LEU A 301 -11.30 -3.51 -1.35
CA LEU A 301 -11.23 -4.69 -2.20
C LEU A 301 -11.80 -4.35 -3.58
N LYS A 302 -10.94 -4.31 -4.60
CA LYS A 302 -11.36 -4.17 -5.99
C LYS A 302 -11.82 -5.52 -6.54
N VAL A 303 -13.02 -5.58 -7.11
CA VAL A 303 -13.56 -6.78 -7.77
C VAL A 303 -13.59 -6.55 -9.28
N THR A 304 -12.91 -7.41 -10.02
CA THR A 304 -12.96 -7.49 -11.48
C THR A 304 -13.34 -8.91 -11.93
N SER A 305 -13.14 -9.25 -13.20
CA SER A 305 -13.35 -10.59 -13.75
C SER A 305 -12.24 -10.89 -14.76
N PRO A 306 -11.78 -12.15 -14.90
CA PRO A 306 -10.78 -12.51 -15.90
C PRO A 306 -11.27 -12.32 -17.34
N TYR A 307 -12.58 -12.10 -17.54
CA TYR A 307 -13.20 -11.86 -18.84
C TYR A 307 -13.48 -10.38 -19.12
N LEU A 308 -13.18 -9.48 -18.18
CA LEU A 308 -13.36 -8.05 -18.38
C LEU A 308 -12.05 -7.42 -18.85
N PRO A 309 -12.03 -6.77 -20.03
CA PRO A 309 -10.84 -6.04 -20.47
C PRO A 309 -10.60 -4.83 -19.57
N ASP A 310 -9.36 -4.39 -19.50
CA ASP A 310 -8.92 -3.17 -18.82
C ASP A 310 -7.67 -2.61 -19.54
N VAL A 311 -7.19 -1.44 -19.13
CA VAL A 311 -5.89 -0.92 -19.61
C VAL A 311 -4.77 -1.47 -18.73
N PRO A 312 -3.85 -2.30 -19.25
CA PRO A 312 -2.91 -3.05 -18.41
C PRO A 312 -2.01 -2.19 -17.51
N PHE A 313 -1.58 -1.01 -17.95
CA PHE A 313 -0.62 -0.24 -17.16
C PHE A 313 -1.26 0.52 -15.99
N PHE A 314 -2.55 0.90 -16.08
CA PHE A 314 -3.15 1.78 -15.08
C PHE A 314 -3.25 1.15 -13.68
N GLN A 315 -3.34 -0.18 -13.58
CA GLN A 315 -3.27 -0.89 -12.31
C GLN A 315 -1.97 -0.61 -11.51
N VAL A 316 -0.87 -0.20 -12.15
CA VAL A 316 0.35 0.18 -11.43
C VAL A 316 0.11 1.41 -10.53
N ASP A 317 -0.71 2.36 -10.97
CA ASP A 317 -1.08 3.54 -10.20
C ASP A 317 -2.30 3.30 -9.32
N VAL A 318 -3.45 3.02 -9.96
CA VAL A 318 -4.76 3.17 -9.32
C VAL A 318 -5.13 2.02 -8.37
N ASN A 319 -4.33 0.95 -8.30
CA ASN A 319 -4.53 -0.12 -7.31
C ASN A 319 -3.68 0.07 -6.04
N THR A 320 -2.90 1.15 -5.93
CA THR A 320 -2.09 1.44 -4.74
C THR A 320 -2.95 1.47 -3.47
N GLY A 321 -2.50 0.75 -2.43
CA GLY A 321 -3.21 0.65 -1.15
C GLY A 321 -4.35 -0.38 -1.09
N LYS A 322 -4.65 -1.09 -2.18
CA LYS A 322 -5.80 -1.99 -2.28
C LYS A 322 -5.41 -3.47 -2.28
N HIS A 323 -6.39 -4.33 -2.05
CA HIS A 323 -6.37 -5.68 -2.59
C HIS A 323 -7.26 -5.75 -3.82
N THR A 324 -7.00 -6.71 -4.70
CA THR A 324 -7.81 -6.91 -5.90
C THR A 324 -8.12 -8.39 -6.11
N THR A 325 -9.36 -8.70 -6.46
CA THR A 325 -9.81 -10.07 -6.70
C THR A 325 -10.60 -10.16 -8.01
N SER A 326 -10.69 -11.36 -8.54
CA SER A 326 -11.38 -11.67 -9.78
C SER A 326 -12.55 -12.60 -9.50
N LEU A 327 -13.78 -12.11 -9.71
CA LEU A 327 -15.02 -12.87 -9.55
C LEU A 327 -15.88 -12.77 -10.80
N HIS A 328 -16.24 -13.92 -11.37
CA HIS A 328 -17.18 -14.01 -12.47
C HIS A 328 -18.60 -14.21 -11.95
N LEU A 329 -19.42 -13.14 -11.94
CA LEU A 329 -20.74 -13.17 -11.29
C LEU A 329 -21.81 -14.02 -12.00
N HIS A 330 -21.51 -14.57 -13.17
CA HIS A 330 -22.37 -15.59 -13.81
C HIS A 330 -22.07 -17.01 -13.31
N ASP A 331 -20.92 -17.23 -12.66
CA ASP A 331 -20.63 -18.44 -11.92
C ASP A 331 -21.36 -18.38 -10.56
N PRO A 332 -22.28 -19.32 -10.26
CA PRO A 332 -23.04 -19.30 -9.01
C PRO A 332 -22.18 -19.34 -7.74
N VAL A 333 -21.04 -20.05 -7.74
CA VAL A 333 -20.15 -20.18 -6.58
C VAL A 333 -19.42 -18.87 -6.34
N GLN A 334 -18.88 -18.26 -7.39
CA GLN A 334 -18.20 -16.97 -7.29
C GLN A 334 -19.16 -15.83 -6.95
N ARG A 335 -20.41 -15.91 -7.46
CA ARG A 335 -21.49 -15.00 -7.08
C ARG A 335 -21.82 -15.09 -5.59
N LEU A 336 -21.85 -16.28 -5.00
CA LEU A 336 -22.04 -16.44 -3.55
C LEU A 336 -20.90 -15.77 -2.75
N ALA A 337 -19.65 -15.90 -3.20
CA ALA A 337 -18.52 -15.21 -2.57
C ALA A 337 -18.68 -13.67 -2.66
N PHE A 338 -19.07 -13.15 -3.82
CA PHE A 338 -19.39 -11.74 -3.99
C PHE A 338 -20.53 -11.27 -3.08
N GLU A 339 -21.59 -12.07 -2.93
CA GLU A 339 -22.73 -11.77 -2.07
C GLU A 339 -22.33 -11.67 -0.58
N ALA A 340 -21.39 -12.51 -0.14
CA ALA A 340 -20.83 -12.42 1.21
C ALA A 340 -19.99 -11.14 1.41
N LEU A 341 -19.20 -10.75 0.40
CA LEU A 341 -18.40 -9.53 0.43
C LEU A 341 -19.30 -8.28 0.46
N ILE A 342 -20.26 -8.17 -0.44
CA ILE A 342 -21.14 -6.99 -0.53
C ILE A 342 -22.03 -6.86 0.71
N ALA A 343 -22.51 -7.97 1.30
CA ALA A 343 -23.32 -7.93 2.53
C ALA A 343 -22.57 -7.34 3.73
N SER A 344 -21.24 -7.38 3.72
CA SER A 344 -20.38 -6.90 4.81
C SER A 344 -19.60 -5.62 4.48
N ALA A 345 -19.76 -5.06 3.28
CA ALA A 345 -19.13 -3.81 2.85
C ALA A 345 -19.82 -2.58 3.46
N ASP A 346 -19.07 -1.52 3.73
CA ASP A 346 -19.61 -0.22 4.15
C ASP A 346 -19.91 0.68 2.95
N VAL A 347 -19.03 0.63 1.96
CA VAL A 347 -19.09 1.44 0.74
C VAL A 347 -19.07 0.51 -0.47
N VAL A 348 -19.92 0.80 -1.46
CA VAL A 348 -19.87 0.19 -2.79
C VAL A 348 -19.52 1.28 -3.79
N LEU A 349 -18.44 1.11 -4.54
CA LEU A 349 -18.07 2.01 -5.64
C LEU A 349 -18.52 1.36 -6.95
N ASP A 350 -19.37 2.03 -7.72
CA ASP A 350 -19.87 1.58 -9.02
C ASP A 350 -19.37 2.51 -10.11
N GLY A 351 -18.42 2.01 -10.92
CA GLY A 351 -17.91 2.71 -12.10
C GLY A 351 -18.43 2.11 -13.41
N TYR A 352 -19.50 1.29 -13.37
CA TYR A 352 -20.14 0.81 -14.58
C TYR A 352 -21.20 1.80 -15.06
N ARG A 353 -21.61 1.63 -16.33
CA ARG A 353 -22.73 2.41 -16.88
C ARG A 353 -23.96 2.29 -15.98
N PRO A 354 -24.75 3.38 -15.83
CA PRO A 354 -25.89 3.38 -14.92
C PRO A 354 -26.83 2.19 -15.15
N GLY A 355 -27.21 1.56 -14.03
CA GLY A 355 -28.10 0.40 -14.00
C GLY A 355 -27.46 -0.96 -14.31
N VAL A 356 -26.17 -1.05 -14.69
CA VAL A 356 -25.49 -2.35 -14.89
C VAL A 356 -25.53 -3.18 -13.61
N LEU A 357 -25.12 -2.60 -12.48
CA LEU A 357 -25.09 -3.31 -11.20
C LEU A 357 -26.49 -3.63 -10.68
N THR A 358 -27.48 -2.77 -10.95
CA THR A 358 -28.90 -3.03 -10.68
C THR A 358 -29.41 -4.25 -11.44
N ARG A 359 -29.10 -4.38 -12.73
CA ARG A 359 -29.48 -5.56 -13.54
C ARG A 359 -28.82 -6.84 -13.06
N LEU A 360 -27.64 -6.75 -12.45
CA LEU A 360 -26.99 -7.89 -11.78
C LEU A 360 -27.63 -8.24 -10.42
N GLY A 361 -28.49 -7.38 -9.90
CA GLY A 361 -29.23 -7.56 -8.64
C GLY A 361 -28.62 -6.85 -7.44
N TYR A 362 -27.66 -5.95 -7.65
CA TYR A 362 -26.86 -5.31 -6.58
C TYR A 362 -26.95 -3.77 -6.59
N GLY A 363 -28.07 -3.24 -7.10
CA GLY A 363 -28.38 -1.80 -7.04
C GLY A 363 -28.87 -1.32 -5.67
N PRO A 364 -29.24 -0.02 -5.55
CA PRO A 364 -29.62 0.61 -4.29
C PRO A 364 -30.73 -0.13 -3.52
N ASP A 365 -31.76 -0.62 -4.21
CA ASP A 365 -32.85 -1.38 -3.58
C ASP A 365 -32.37 -2.67 -2.88
N ARG A 366 -31.39 -3.36 -3.46
CA ARG A 366 -30.81 -4.55 -2.83
C ARG A 366 -30.00 -4.16 -1.60
N LEU A 367 -29.22 -3.09 -1.70
CA LEU A 367 -28.41 -2.60 -0.59
C LEU A 367 -29.29 -2.10 0.56
N ALA A 368 -30.42 -1.46 0.28
CA ALA A 368 -31.41 -1.07 1.29
C ALA A 368 -31.93 -2.28 2.07
N LYS A 369 -32.28 -3.37 1.37
CA LYS A 369 -32.70 -4.63 2.01
C LYS A 369 -31.59 -5.25 2.86
N LEU A 370 -30.35 -5.24 2.37
CA LEU A 370 -29.20 -5.70 3.13
C LEU A 370 -28.91 -4.81 4.34
N ALA A 371 -29.13 -3.49 4.23
CA ALA A 371 -28.93 -2.52 5.30
C ALA A 371 -29.88 -2.83 6.46
N ALA A 372 -31.17 -2.96 6.13
CA ALA A 372 -32.21 -3.31 7.09
C ALA A 372 -31.92 -4.66 7.77
N ALA A 373 -31.49 -5.66 7.01
CA ALA A 373 -31.17 -6.99 7.55
C ALA A 373 -29.97 -6.98 8.52
N ARG A 374 -28.95 -6.16 8.28
CA ARG A 374 -27.74 -6.10 9.12
C ARG A 374 -27.74 -4.99 10.17
N GLY A 375 -28.75 -4.12 10.16
CA GLY A 375 -28.84 -2.96 11.06
C GLY A 375 -27.75 -1.89 10.84
N LYS A 376 -27.16 -1.81 9.64
CA LYS A 376 -26.10 -0.85 9.30
C LYS A 376 -26.23 -0.36 7.85
N GLY A 377 -26.32 0.95 7.65
CA GLY A 377 -26.49 1.56 6.33
C GLY A 377 -25.31 1.34 5.38
N TYR A 378 -25.53 1.58 4.08
CA TYR A 378 -24.49 1.60 3.05
C TYR A 378 -24.22 3.01 2.53
N VAL A 379 -23.03 3.19 1.95
CA VAL A 379 -22.75 4.31 1.05
C VAL A 379 -22.54 3.73 -0.35
N TYR A 380 -23.33 4.17 -1.32
CA TYR A 380 -23.18 3.81 -2.73
C TYR A 380 -22.60 5.00 -3.47
N VAL A 381 -21.46 4.83 -4.14
CA VAL A 381 -20.82 5.89 -4.92
C VAL A 381 -20.88 5.51 -6.38
N ALA A 382 -21.70 6.20 -7.15
CA ALA A 382 -21.78 6.06 -8.60
C ALA A 382 -20.84 7.07 -9.27
N GLU A 383 -20.00 6.58 -10.17
CA GLU A 383 -19.15 7.39 -11.03
C GLU A 383 -19.43 7.03 -12.49
N ASP A 384 -19.69 8.05 -13.31
CA ASP A 384 -19.95 7.88 -14.75
C ASP A 384 -19.49 9.11 -15.56
N CYS A 385 -19.61 9.05 -16.90
CA CYS A 385 -19.10 10.13 -17.75
C CYS A 385 -20.03 11.36 -17.81
N PHE A 386 -21.35 11.15 -17.92
CA PHE A 386 -22.29 12.20 -18.32
C PHE A 386 -23.11 12.78 -17.18
N GLY A 387 -23.27 12.08 -16.06
CA GLY A 387 -24.03 12.52 -14.89
C GLY A 387 -25.55 12.59 -15.11
N GLY A 388 -26.26 13.00 -14.05
CA GLY A 388 -27.70 13.26 -14.06
C GLY A 388 -28.62 12.05 -13.81
N SER A 389 -28.13 10.82 -13.99
CA SER A 389 -28.87 9.61 -13.62
C SER A 389 -29.23 9.56 -12.14
N ASP A 390 -30.44 9.10 -11.82
CA ASP A 390 -30.97 8.97 -10.45
C ASP A 390 -30.97 10.29 -9.64
N THR A 391 -31.08 11.42 -10.33
CA THR A 391 -31.18 12.76 -9.72
C THR A 391 -32.51 13.45 -10.10
N PRO A 392 -32.87 14.59 -9.47
CA PRO A 392 -34.07 15.34 -9.84
C PRO A 392 -34.10 15.88 -11.28
N VAL A 393 -32.99 15.81 -12.02
CA VAL A 393 -32.88 16.27 -13.42
C VAL A 393 -32.74 15.11 -14.41
N ALA A 394 -32.97 13.86 -13.98
CA ALA A 394 -32.80 12.67 -14.80
C ALA A 394 -33.65 12.69 -16.09
N ASP A 395 -34.79 13.37 -16.07
CA ASP A 395 -35.68 13.56 -17.23
C ASP A 395 -35.04 14.39 -18.36
N ARG A 396 -34.13 15.30 -18.01
CA ARG A 396 -33.41 16.17 -18.95
C ARG A 396 -31.98 15.71 -19.21
N ALA A 397 -31.47 14.79 -18.42
CA ALA A 397 -30.14 14.20 -18.58
C ALA A 397 -30.12 13.13 -19.70
N VAL A 398 -30.37 13.57 -20.93
CA VAL A 398 -30.55 12.71 -22.12
C VAL A 398 -29.33 11.87 -22.52
N TRP A 399 -28.16 12.10 -21.94
CA TRP A 399 -26.94 11.34 -22.21
C TRP A 399 -26.49 10.47 -21.03
N SER A 400 -27.27 10.42 -19.95
CA SER A 400 -26.86 9.80 -18.69
C SER A 400 -26.68 8.28 -18.75
N ASP A 401 -27.16 7.61 -19.78
CA ASP A 401 -27.02 6.16 -20.01
C ASP A 401 -25.90 5.79 -21.00
N ARG A 402 -25.28 6.79 -21.65
CA ARG A 402 -24.26 6.59 -22.67
C ARG A 402 -22.92 6.14 -22.07
N PRO A 403 -22.15 5.29 -22.76
CA PRO A 403 -20.76 5.03 -22.40
C PRO A 403 -19.90 6.28 -22.62
N GLY A 404 -18.92 6.49 -21.76
CA GLY A 404 -17.98 7.60 -21.91
C GLY A 404 -16.66 7.37 -21.17
N TRP A 405 -15.73 8.29 -21.41
CA TRP A 405 -14.32 8.30 -21.02
C TRP A 405 -13.93 9.75 -20.79
N GLN A 406 -12.78 10.02 -20.15
CA GLN A 406 -12.35 11.42 -19.98
C GLN A 406 -12.33 12.19 -21.31
N GLN A 407 -11.74 11.64 -22.38
CA GLN A 407 -11.66 12.39 -23.65
C GLN A 407 -13.04 12.73 -24.23
N ILE A 408 -14.03 11.88 -23.94
CA ILE A 408 -15.43 12.12 -24.33
C ILE A 408 -15.99 13.31 -23.55
N ALA A 409 -15.78 13.36 -22.23
CA ALA A 409 -16.16 14.50 -21.41
C ALA A 409 -15.43 15.77 -21.87
N ASP A 410 -14.11 15.73 -21.99
CA ASP A 410 -13.29 16.89 -22.38
C ASP A 410 -13.74 17.48 -23.73
N CYS A 411 -14.14 16.63 -24.67
CA CYS A 411 -14.63 17.05 -25.98
C CYS A 411 -16.04 17.61 -25.95
N VAL A 412 -16.97 16.96 -25.25
CA VAL A 412 -18.38 17.36 -25.26
C VAL A 412 -18.63 18.58 -24.38
N THR A 413 -17.85 18.79 -23.31
CA THR A 413 -17.99 19.92 -22.39
C THR A 413 -17.28 21.18 -22.87
N GLY A 414 -16.31 21.03 -23.78
CA GLY A 414 -15.55 22.13 -24.39
C GLY A 414 -14.18 22.39 -23.81
N VAL A 415 -13.69 21.54 -22.89
CA VAL A 415 -12.30 21.56 -22.42
C VAL A 415 -11.32 21.43 -23.60
N ALA A 416 -11.58 20.54 -24.57
CA ALA A 416 -10.73 20.36 -25.73
C ALA A 416 -10.65 21.60 -26.64
N TRP A 417 -11.75 22.36 -26.75
CA TRP A 417 -11.78 23.63 -27.48
C TRP A 417 -10.96 24.72 -26.78
N GLU A 418 -11.03 24.81 -25.45
CA GLU A 418 -10.21 25.76 -24.70
C GLU A 418 -8.71 25.45 -24.85
N GLN A 419 -8.33 24.16 -24.80
CA GLN A 419 -6.95 23.73 -25.03
C GLN A 419 -6.47 24.08 -26.45
N GLY A 420 -7.29 23.84 -27.49
CA GLY A 420 -6.97 24.20 -28.88
C GLY A 420 -6.74 25.70 -29.06
N ARG A 421 -7.64 26.53 -28.52
CA ARG A 421 -7.51 28.00 -28.53
C ARG A 421 -6.25 28.47 -27.81
N PHE A 422 -5.92 27.85 -26.68
CA PHE A 422 -4.67 28.12 -25.96
C PHE A 422 -3.43 27.83 -26.79
N MET A 423 -3.47 26.81 -27.65
CA MET A 423 -2.39 26.47 -28.57
C MET A 423 -2.35 27.40 -29.80
N GLY A 424 -3.28 28.33 -29.93
CA GLY A 424 -3.38 29.24 -31.09
C GLY A 424 -4.04 28.59 -32.31
N LEU A 425 -4.82 27.54 -32.09
CA LEU A 425 -5.48 26.77 -33.12
C LEU A 425 -6.98 27.09 -33.18
N ASP A 426 -7.57 26.95 -34.35
CA ASP A 426 -9.02 26.99 -34.58
C ASP A 426 -9.58 25.56 -34.74
N GLU A 427 -9.11 24.67 -33.87
CA GLU A 427 -9.52 23.26 -33.79
C GLU A 427 -9.34 22.78 -32.34
N PRO A 428 -10.14 21.81 -31.88
CA PRO A 428 -10.04 21.29 -30.51
C PRO A 428 -8.84 20.35 -30.37
N VAL A 429 -8.21 20.33 -29.19
CA VAL A 429 -7.13 19.39 -28.85
C VAL A 429 -7.39 18.85 -27.45
N VAL A 430 -7.37 17.53 -27.26
CA VAL A 430 -7.58 16.93 -25.93
C VAL A 430 -6.43 17.37 -24.99
N PRO A 431 -6.71 17.79 -23.74
CA PRO A 431 -5.68 18.21 -22.80
C PRO A 431 -4.71 17.07 -22.42
N PRO A 432 -3.51 17.39 -21.92
CA PRO A 432 -2.55 16.36 -21.51
C PRO A 432 -2.96 15.66 -20.22
N PHE A 433 -2.62 14.37 -20.12
CA PHE A 433 -2.84 13.53 -18.91
C PHE A 433 -4.32 13.29 -18.56
N PRO A 434 -4.65 12.29 -17.74
CA PRO A 434 -6.02 11.98 -17.37
C PRO A 434 -6.47 12.85 -16.16
N MET A 435 -6.36 14.18 -16.33
CA MET A 435 -6.62 15.14 -15.25
C MET A 435 -8.08 15.13 -14.78
N SER A 436 -9.04 15.06 -15.71
CA SER A 436 -10.47 15.00 -15.40
C SER A 436 -10.87 13.69 -14.70
N ASP A 437 -10.23 12.57 -15.04
CA ASP A 437 -10.40 11.31 -14.32
C ASP A 437 -9.95 11.45 -12.86
N TYR A 438 -8.75 11.98 -12.61
CA TYR A 438 -8.23 12.20 -11.25
C TYR A 438 -9.07 13.20 -10.45
N GLY A 439 -9.50 14.28 -11.09
CA GLY A 439 -10.40 15.28 -10.51
C GLY A 439 -11.75 14.70 -10.11
N THR A 440 -12.36 13.91 -10.99
CA THR A 440 -13.62 13.20 -10.73
C THR A 440 -13.45 12.19 -9.60
N GLY A 441 -12.34 11.44 -9.57
CA GLY A 441 -12.02 10.53 -8.49
C GLY A 441 -11.86 11.23 -7.13
N ALA A 442 -11.27 12.42 -7.11
CA ALA A 442 -11.14 13.23 -5.90
C ALA A 442 -12.52 13.73 -5.40
N LEU A 443 -13.41 14.18 -6.30
CA LEU A 443 -14.80 14.53 -5.95
C LEU A 443 -15.55 13.32 -5.39
N GLY A 444 -15.40 12.15 -6.02
CA GLY A 444 -16.02 10.91 -5.56
C GLY A 444 -15.55 10.48 -4.17
N CYS A 445 -14.28 10.72 -3.82
CA CYS A 445 -13.77 10.47 -2.46
C CYS A 445 -14.43 11.40 -1.43
N VAL A 446 -14.53 12.70 -1.72
CA VAL A 446 -15.23 13.65 -0.85
C VAL A 446 -16.70 13.24 -0.66
N ALA A 447 -17.38 12.85 -1.73
CA ALA A 447 -18.76 12.40 -1.68
C ALA A 447 -18.92 11.12 -0.84
N ALA A 448 -18.01 10.15 -1.00
CA ALA A 448 -17.97 8.92 -0.19
C ALA A 448 -17.80 9.22 1.30
N MET A 449 -16.84 10.10 1.65
CA MET A 449 -16.60 10.50 3.04
C MET A 449 -17.80 11.26 3.62
N ALA A 450 -18.42 12.16 2.86
CA ALA A 450 -19.63 12.84 3.30
C ALA A 450 -20.81 11.88 3.54
N GLY A 451 -21.04 10.92 2.63
CA GLY A 451 -22.05 9.87 2.83
C GLY A 451 -21.76 8.98 4.04
N LEU A 452 -20.50 8.61 4.27
CA LEU A 452 -20.08 7.84 5.44
C LEU A 452 -20.28 8.63 6.75
N TYR A 453 -20.01 9.93 6.74
CA TYR A 453 -20.22 10.81 7.88
C TYR A 453 -21.71 10.88 8.23
N ARG A 454 -22.56 11.15 7.23
CA ARG A 454 -24.02 11.19 7.41
C ARG A 454 -24.57 9.85 7.88
N ARG A 455 -24.13 8.73 7.31
CA ARG A 455 -24.49 7.40 7.84
C ARG A 455 -24.15 7.23 9.32
N ALA A 456 -22.99 7.75 9.74
CA ALA A 456 -22.55 7.63 11.12
C ALA A 456 -23.33 8.53 12.09
N THR A 457 -23.77 9.72 11.66
CA THR A 457 -24.43 10.72 12.51
C THR A 457 -25.95 10.77 12.38
N GLU A 458 -26.48 10.47 11.20
CA GLU A 458 -27.91 10.57 10.83
C GLU A 458 -28.54 9.19 10.61
N GLY A 459 -27.75 8.14 10.30
CA GLY A 459 -28.27 6.82 9.93
C GLY A 459 -28.61 6.72 8.45
N GLY A 460 -29.40 5.72 8.10
CA GLY A 460 -29.80 5.42 6.72
C GLY A 460 -28.65 5.00 5.80
N SER A 461 -28.96 4.86 4.52
CA SER A 461 -28.01 4.59 3.45
C SER A 461 -28.01 5.72 2.42
N TRP A 462 -26.83 6.03 1.90
CA TRP A 462 -26.57 7.27 1.14
C TRP A 462 -26.06 6.97 -0.27
N MET A 463 -26.70 7.59 -1.25
CA MET A 463 -26.33 7.57 -2.66
C MET A 463 -25.50 8.81 -2.95
N CYS A 464 -24.27 8.60 -3.37
CA CYS A 464 -23.32 9.62 -3.77
C CYS A 464 -23.07 9.49 -5.29
N ARG A 465 -23.04 10.59 -6.03
CA ARG A 465 -22.79 10.58 -7.46
C ARG A 465 -21.87 11.71 -7.89
N THR A 466 -20.95 11.42 -8.80
CA THR A 466 -20.11 12.39 -9.50
C THR A 466 -19.97 11.96 -10.95
N SER A 467 -19.56 12.87 -11.83
CA SER A 467 -19.27 12.52 -13.22
C SER A 467 -18.14 13.35 -13.82
N LEU A 468 -17.53 12.82 -14.88
CA LEU A 468 -16.50 13.52 -15.65
C LEU A 468 -17.00 14.88 -16.16
N CYS A 469 -18.21 14.93 -16.74
CA CYS A 469 -18.80 16.19 -17.19
C CYS A 469 -19.04 17.18 -16.05
N GLN A 470 -19.42 16.74 -14.85
CA GLN A 470 -19.57 17.64 -13.70
C GLN A 470 -18.23 18.21 -13.22
N TYR A 471 -17.15 17.42 -13.27
CA TYR A 471 -15.80 17.92 -12.99
C TYR A 471 -15.38 18.96 -14.03
N ASP A 472 -15.53 18.67 -15.33
CA ASP A 472 -15.17 19.59 -16.40
C ASP A 472 -15.96 20.90 -16.31
N MET A 473 -17.27 20.82 -16.02
CA MET A 473 -18.10 22.01 -15.82
C MET A 473 -17.63 22.84 -14.62
N PHE A 474 -17.22 22.19 -13.52
CA PHE A 474 -16.61 22.88 -12.39
C PHE A 474 -15.28 23.55 -12.81
N LEU A 475 -14.40 22.83 -13.49
CA LEU A 475 -13.12 23.35 -13.99
C LEU A 475 -13.33 24.57 -14.91
N LEU A 476 -14.22 24.47 -15.90
CA LEU A 476 -14.56 25.55 -16.82
C LEU A 476 -15.18 26.75 -16.09
N SER A 477 -15.93 26.52 -15.00
CA SER A 477 -16.51 27.61 -14.19
C SER A 477 -15.46 28.47 -13.48
N LEU A 478 -14.24 27.95 -13.29
CA LEU A 478 -13.12 28.70 -12.71
C LEU A 478 -12.51 29.69 -13.71
N GLY A 479 -12.86 29.56 -15.00
CA GLY A 479 -12.31 30.32 -16.11
C GLY A 479 -10.86 29.93 -16.45
N ALA A 480 -10.45 30.21 -17.69
CA ALA A 480 -9.08 30.01 -18.12
C ALA A 480 -8.12 30.99 -17.42
N HIS A 481 -6.82 30.66 -17.38
CA HIS A 481 -5.77 31.60 -17.01
C HIS A 481 -5.77 32.82 -17.94
N SER A 482 -5.28 33.96 -17.45
CA SER A 482 -5.24 35.21 -18.23
C SER A 482 -4.39 35.06 -19.50
N SER A 483 -4.64 35.92 -20.50
CA SER A 483 -3.87 35.93 -21.74
C SER A 483 -2.36 36.11 -21.52
N GLU A 484 -1.96 36.85 -20.48
CA GLU A 484 -0.57 37.02 -20.08
C GLU A 484 0.05 35.70 -19.60
N VAL A 485 -0.63 34.98 -18.70
CA VAL A 485 -0.19 33.66 -18.20
C VAL A 485 -0.08 32.66 -19.34
N GLN A 486 -1.11 32.58 -20.19
CA GLN A 486 -1.11 31.69 -21.33
C GLN A 486 0.03 31.98 -22.32
N THR A 487 0.29 33.26 -22.58
CA THR A 487 1.37 33.69 -23.49
C THR A 487 2.74 33.30 -22.93
N ARG A 488 2.95 33.44 -21.63
CA ARG A 488 4.16 32.96 -20.95
C ARG A 488 4.28 31.43 -21.01
N LEU A 489 3.20 30.68 -20.78
CA LEU A 489 3.23 29.21 -20.88
C LEU A 489 3.65 28.78 -22.28
N ARG A 490 3.09 29.39 -23.34
CA ARG A 490 3.52 29.16 -24.74
C ARG A 490 4.99 29.44 -24.98
N MET A 491 5.56 30.49 -24.38
CA MET A 491 6.98 30.82 -24.52
C MET A 491 7.91 29.92 -23.72
N THR A 492 7.41 29.32 -22.63
CA THR A 492 8.26 28.58 -21.67
C THR A 492 8.29 27.09 -21.99
N HIS A 493 7.15 26.52 -22.39
CA HIS A 493 7.04 25.12 -22.75
C HIS A 493 7.67 24.81 -24.13
N ASP A 494 7.96 23.53 -24.38
CA ASP A 494 8.59 23.06 -25.60
C ASP A 494 7.69 23.38 -26.82
N PRO A 495 8.18 24.10 -27.86
CA PRO A 495 7.41 24.39 -29.05
C PRO A 495 6.78 23.16 -29.70
N ALA A 496 7.43 21.99 -29.61
CA ALA A 496 6.91 20.75 -30.17
C ALA A 496 5.58 20.29 -29.54
N PHE A 497 5.27 20.73 -28.31
CA PHE A 497 3.96 20.50 -27.71
C PHE A 497 2.86 21.29 -28.44
N PHE A 498 3.14 22.53 -28.86
CA PHE A 498 2.18 23.39 -29.55
C PHE A 498 2.00 23.05 -31.03
N GLU A 499 2.78 22.11 -31.56
CA GLU A 499 2.61 21.53 -32.91
C GLU A 499 1.56 20.41 -32.95
N LEU A 500 1.09 19.93 -31.79
CA LEU A 500 0.03 18.92 -31.70
C LEU A 500 -1.25 19.44 -32.35
N ARG A 501 -2.00 18.52 -32.96
CA ARG A 501 -3.26 18.82 -33.64
C ARG A 501 -4.39 17.94 -33.09
N HIS A 502 -5.60 18.24 -33.53
CA HIS A 502 -6.83 17.60 -33.09
C HIS A 502 -6.80 16.05 -33.17
N TYR A 503 -6.11 15.51 -34.19
CA TYR A 503 -5.96 14.07 -34.43
C TYR A 503 -4.82 13.41 -33.66
N ASP A 504 -4.02 14.14 -32.87
CA ASP A 504 -2.90 13.53 -32.15
C ASP A 504 -3.42 12.84 -30.88
N SER A 505 -3.09 11.56 -30.74
CA SER A 505 -3.57 10.72 -29.64
C SER A 505 -3.16 11.25 -28.26
N VAL A 506 -3.96 10.94 -27.23
CA VAL A 506 -3.65 11.28 -25.83
C VAL A 506 -2.27 10.79 -25.36
N ASP A 507 -1.77 9.69 -25.92
CA ASP A 507 -0.41 9.19 -25.65
C ASP A 507 0.66 10.15 -26.18
N GLU A 508 0.49 10.67 -27.40
CA GLU A 508 1.43 11.63 -27.99
C GLU A 508 1.32 13.00 -27.31
N VAL A 509 0.10 13.45 -26.99
CA VAL A 509 -0.15 14.67 -26.20
C VAL A 509 0.55 14.58 -24.84
N GLY A 510 0.27 13.51 -24.07
CA GLY A 510 0.87 13.30 -22.75
C GLY A 510 2.39 13.13 -22.80
N LYS A 511 2.93 12.43 -23.80
CA LYS A 511 4.38 12.27 -23.99
C LYS A 511 5.08 13.61 -24.23
N ARG A 512 4.54 14.47 -25.11
CA ARG A 512 5.13 15.79 -25.38
C ARG A 512 4.98 16.73 -24.19
N ALA A 513 3.83 16.71 -23.51
CA ALA A 513 3.63 17.47 -22.28
C ALA A 513 4.64 17.07 -21.20
N LEU A 514 4.80 15.77 -20.95
CA LEU A 514 5.73 15.24 -19.95
C LEU A 514 7.18 15.63 -20.26
N LYS A 515 7.60 15.51 -21.52
CA LYS A 515 8.92 15.94 -21.98
C LYS A 515 9.13 17.44 -21.73
N SER A 516 8.15 18.27 -22.08
CA SER A 516 8.20 19.71 -21.84
C SER A 516 8.26 20.04 -20.35
N MET A 517 7.45 19.39 -19.52
CA MET A 517 7.40 19.65 -18.08
C MET A 517 8.68 19.23 -17.38
N ARG A 518 9.32 18.11 -17.77
CA ARG A 518 10.64 17.72 -17.23
C ARG A 518 11.71 18.79 -17.46
N LYS A 519 11.63 19.52 -18.58
CA LYS A 519 12.54 20.63 -18.90
C LYS A 519 12.23 21.89 -18.09
N VAL A 520 10.94 22.25 -17.97
CA VAL A 520 10.51 23.52 -17.37
C VAL A 520 10.42 23.44 -15.83
N ARG A 521 10.08 22.27 -15.30
CA ARG A 521 9.83 22.00 -13.87
C ARG A 521 10.49 20.70 -13.44
N PRO A 522 11.83 20.58 -13.48
CA PRO A 522 12.53 19.33 -13.12
C PRO A 522 12.25 18.87 -11.68
N ALA A 523 11.96 19.81 -10.76
CA ALA A 523 11.65 19.52 -9.36
C ALA A 523 10.45 18.59 -9.17
N LEU A 524 9.47 18.57 -10.09
CA LEU A 524 8.32 17.67 -10.04
C LEU A 524 8.71 16.19 -10.25
N PHE A 525 9.91 15.93 -10.75
CA PHE A 525 10.38 14.60 -11.12
C PHE A 525 11.49 14.07 -10.20
N GLU A 526 11.81 14.80 -9.13
CA GLU A 526 12.77 14.39 -8.12
C GLU A 526 12.26 13.21 -7.29
N ASP A 527 13.18 12.44 -6.71
CA ASP A 527 12.84 11.30 -5.85
C ASP A 527 12.07 11.73 -4.58
N SER A 528 12.23 12.98 -4.15
CA SER A 528 11.48 13.58 -3.04
C SER A 528 9.97 13.61 -3.28
N MET A 529 9.53 13.68 -4.54
CA MET A 529 8.12 13.67 -4.93
C MET A 529 7.52 12.27 -4.99
N MET A 530 8.36 11.23 -4.95
CA MET A 530 7.98 9.86 -5.23
C MET A 530 8.09 8.97 -4.00
N HIS A 531 7.16 8.02 -3.90
CA HIS A 531 7.21 6.90 -2.99
C HIS A 531 7.61 5.66 -3.79
N THR A 532 8.41 4.79 -3.18
CA THR A 532 8.84 3.53 -3.77
C THR A 532 8.60 2.40 -2.79
N ALA A 533 8.00 1.30 -3.25
CA ALA A 533 7.83 0.11 -2.42
C ALA A 533 7.79 -1.16 -3.27
N TRP A 534 8.18 -2.28 -2.67
CA TRP A 534 8.06 -3.58 -3.31
C TRP A 534 6.59 -4.04 -3.40
N SER A 535 6.12 -4.33 -4.61
CA SER A 535 4.83 -4.99 -4.82
C SER A 535 5.03 -6.50 -4.85
N HIS A 536 4.46 -7.19 -3.87
CA HIS A 536 4.39 -8.66 -3.88
C HIS A 536 3.58 -9.20 -5.06
N GLY A 537 2.54 -8.46 -5.49
CA GLY A 537 1.67 -8.87 -6.59
C GLY A 537 2.36 -8.78 -7.95
N PHE A 538 3.05 -7.67 -8.22
CA PHE A 538 3.82 -7.52 -9.46
C PHE A 538 5.21 -8.18 -9.40
N LYS A 539 5.69 -8.51 -8.19
CA LYS A 539 7.06 -9.01 -7.94
C LYS A 539 8.12 -8.04 -8.49
N ALA A 540 7.90 -6.77 -8.24
CA ALA A 540 8.72 -5.67 -8.73
C ALA A 540 8.65 -4.50 -7.77
N GLU A 541 9.68 -3.65 -7.81
CA GLU A 541 9.66 -2.34 -7.18
C GLU A 541 8.68 -1.45 -7.94
N VAL A 542 7.79 -0.78 -7.22
CA VAL A 542 6.85 0.17 -7.80
C VAL A 542 7.16 1.55 -7.26
N ARG A 543 7.17 2.55 -8.15
CA ARG A 543 7.34 3.96 -7.83
C ARG A 543 6.11 4.73 -8.24
N TRP A 544 5.59 5.62 -7.39
CA TRP A 544 4.43 6.46 -7.65
C TRP A 544 4.51 7.79 -6.84
N PRO A 545 3.71 8.82 -7.16
CA PRO A 545 3.72 10.09 -6.41
C PRO A 545 3.33 9.96 -4.92
N ARG A 546 3.95 10.76 -4.06
CA ARG A 546 3.55 10.89 -2.64
C ARG A 546 2.19 11.59 -2.50
N GLU A 547 1.54 11.39 -1.35
CA GLU A 547 0.27 12.07 -1.04
C GLU A 547 0.47 13.59 -0.84
N ALA A 548 -0.33 14.38 -1.54
CA ALA A 548 -0.31 15.84 -1.44
C ALA A 548 -0.95 16.39 -0.16
N LEU A 549 -1.74 15.57 0.55
CA LEU A 549 -2.59 16.01 1.66
C LEU A 549 -2.00 15.59 3.02
N GLN A 550 -1.99 16.54 3.96
CA GLN A 550 -1.60 16.31 5.35
C GLN A 550 -2.64 16.93 6.29
N VAL A 551 -3.01 16.23 7.35
CA VAL A 551 -3.95 16.71 8.37
C VAL A 551 -3.36 16.48 9.75
N LYS A 552 -3.30 17.52 10.59
CA LYS A 552 -2.67 17.43 11.90
C LYS A 552 -3.31 16.35 12.78
N GLY A 553 -2.48 15.40 13.21
CA GLY A 553 -2.89 14.29 14.07
C GLY A 553 -3.70 13.20 13.36
N VAL A 554 -3.70 13.16 12.02
CA VAL A 554 -4.30 12.10 11.21
C VAL A 554 -3.24 11.58 10.26
N ASP A 555 -3.06 10.26 10.24
CA ASP A 555 -2.12 9.62 9.31
C ASP A 555 -2.79 9.48 7.94
N ILE A 556 -2.16 10.01 6.90
CA ILE A 556 -2.63 9.95 5.51
C ILE A 556 -1.53 9.34 4.65
N GLY A 557 -1.87 8.26 3.95
CA GLY A 557 -0.97 7.55 3.06
C GLY A 557 -1.29 6.07 2.95
N HIS A 558 -0.66 5.42 1.98
CA HIS A 558 -0.89 4.01 1.72
C HIS A 558 -0.05 3.13 2.65
N VAL A 559 -0.64 2.02 3.10
CA VAL A 559 0.02 1.03 3.96
C VAL A 559 0.44 -0.23 3.20
N ARG A 560 0.27 -0.25 1.87
CA ARG A 560 0.69 -1.33 0.99
C ARG A 560 0.88 -0.83 -0.45
N ALA A 561 1.79 -1.46 -1.16
CA ALA A 561 2.04 -1.18 -2.57
C ALA A 561 0.84 -1.62 -3.43
N THR A 562 0.83 -1.15 -4.67
CA THR A 562 -0.12 -1.60 -5.71
C THR A 562 -0.01 -3.11 -5.99
N ARG A 563 -1.05 -3.69 -6.60
CA ARG A 563 -1.15 -5.11 -6.98
C ARG A 563 -1.87 -5.25 -8.33
N PRO A 564 -1.56 -6.30 -9.12
CA PRO A 564 -2.28 -6.55 -10.35
C PRO A 564 -3.71 -6.99 -10.07
N ASN A 565 -4.59 -6.78 -11.05
CA ASN A 565 -5.98 -7.24 -11.02
C ASN A 565 -6.08 -8.76 -10.78
N GLY A 566 -6.90 -9.15 -9.81
CA GLY A 566 -7.15 -10.56 -9.50
C GLY A 566 -6.05 -11.25 -8.67
N CYS A 567 -5.16 -10.47 -8.04
CA CYS A 567 -4.01 -10.98 -7.29
C CYS A 567 -4.40 -11.68 -5.98
N ASP A 568 -5.48 -11.23 -5.34
CA ASP A 568 -5.84 -11.58 -3.96
C ASP A 568 -7.14 -12.40 -3.92
N GLU A 569 -7.30 -13.17 -2.84
CA GLU A 569 -8.54 -13.91 -2.59
C GLU A 569 -9.74 -12.97 -2.37
N ALA A 570 -10.93 -13.44 -2.68
CA ALA A 570 -12.18 -12.74 -2.45
C ALA A 570 -12.56 -12.73 -0.95
N SER A 571 -11.83 -11.97 -0.13
CA SER A 571 -11.93 -12.01 1.32
C SER A 571 -11.59 -10.68 1.99
N TRP A 572 -12.14 -10.42 3.17
CA TRP A 572 -11.70 -9.33 4.07
C TRP A 572 -10.60 -9.77 5.05
N LYS A 573 -10.14 -11.02 4.96
CA LYS A 573 -9.05 -11.57 5.79
C LYS A 573 -7.69 -11.23 5.17
N GLY A 574 -6.63 -11.35 5.98
CA GLY A 574 -5.26 -11.17 5.49
C GLY A 574 -4.95 -9.73 5.06
N TRP A 575 -5.59 -8.73 5.68
CA TRP A 575 -5.44 -7.32 5.30
C TRP A 575 -4.12 -6.73 5.83
N GLU A 576 -2.99 -7.09 5.21
CA GLU A 576 -1.65 -6.79 5.72
C GLU A 576 -1.22 -5.33 5.53
N GLU A 577 -0.34 -4.86 6.41
CA GLU A 577 0.35 -3.59 6.25
C GLU A 577 1.82 -3.89 5.98
N GLN A 578 2.40 -3.22 4.98
CA GLN A 578 3.83 -3.32 4.69
C GLN A 578 4.60 -2.49 5.74
N PRO A 579 5.44 -3.12 6.59
CA PRO A 579 6.06 -2.42 7.73
C PRO A 579 6.92 -1.22 7.33
N ASN A 580 7.62 -1.31 6.19
CA ASN A 580 8.41 -0.21 5.62
C ASN A 580 7.54 0.99 5.24
N MET A 581 6.38 0.77 4.62
CA MET A 581 5.46 1.85 4.26
C MET A 581 4.85 2.51 5.51
N VAL A 582 4.49 1.72 6.52
CA VAL A 582 4.02 2.23 7.82
C VAL A 582 5.11 3.04 8.52
N ALA A 583 6.37 2.60 8.48
CA ALA A 583 7.50 3.32 9.04
C ALA A 583 7.76 4.65 8.29
N ASP A 584 7.69 4.65 6.96
CA ASP A 584 7.86 5.85 6.14
C ASP A 584 6.80 6.92 6.43
N LEU A 585 5.54 6.51 6.66
CA LEU A 585 4.49 7.43 7.09
C LEU A 585 4.81 8.08 8.44
N ARG A 586 5.34 7.31 9.40
CA ARG A 586 5.76 7.83 10.71
C ARG A 586 6.96 8.77 10.61
N LEU A 587 7.97 8.44 9.81
CA LEU A 587 9.15 9.29 9.62
C LEU A 587 8.78 10.62 8.95
N THR A 588 7.92 10.58 7.93
CA THR A 588 7.42 11.77 7.25
C THR A 588 6.74 12.72 8.26
N LEU A 589 6.03 12.21 9.26
CA LEU A 589 5.37 13.01 10.30
C LEU A 589 6.34 13.57 11.35
N VAL A 590 7.44 12.88 11.68
CA VAL A 590 8.43 13.34 12.67
C VAL A 590 9.29 14.48 12.14
N PHE A 591 9.75 14.41 10.88
CA PHE A 591 10.54 15.48 10.26
C PHE A 591 9.75 16.79 10.04
N ILE A 592 8.42 16.71 9.97
CA ILE A 592 7.55 17.87 9.71
C ILE A 592 7.12 18.56 11.02
N ASN A 593 7.05 17.84 12.14
CA ASN A 593 6.68 18.39 13.45
C ASN A 593 7.83 19.14 14.17
N ASN A 594 9.04 19.19 13.59
CA ASN A 594 10.19 19.91 14.13
C ASN A 594 10.94 20.67 13.02
N PRO A 595 10.64 21.95 12.76
CA PRO A 595 11.32 22.69 11.71
C PRO A 595 12.65 23.30 12.20
N SER A 596 13.78 22.87 11.61
CA SER A 596 15.15 23.49 11.57
C SER A 596 16.20 22.88 12.55
N PRO A 597 17.50 22.73 12.14
CA PRO A 597 18.34 23.80 11.55
C PRO A 597 19.20 23.47 10.30
N GLN A 598 19.33 24.52 9.46
CA GLN A 598 20.35 24.96 8.49
C GLN A 598 21.21 23.99 7.63
N PRO A 599 21.47 24.34 6.34
CA PRO A 599 22.21 23.52 5.39
C PRO A 599 23.74 23.68 5.52
N ARG A 600 24.47 22.58 5.39
CA ARG A 600 25.92 22.59 5.10
C ARG A 600 26.20 21.94 3.74
N ALA A 601 27.27 22.45 3.13
CA ALA A 601 27.63 22.43 1.72
C ALA A 601 27.88 21.04 1.07
N SER A 602 27.71 21.02 -0.25
CA SER A 602 28.06 19.95 -1.19
C SER A 602 29.55 19.58 -1.18
N PRO A 603 29.90 18.37 -1.66
CA PRO A 603 30.86 18.35 -2.78
C PRO A 603 30.63 17.23 -3.83
N HIS A 604 31.30 17.44 -4.96
CA HIS A 604 31.38 16.66 -6.18
C HIS A 604 31.97 15.22 -6.07
N SER A 605 31.42 14.35 -6.93
CA SER A 605 32.07 13.45 -7.89
C SER A 605 32.98 12.27 -7.48
N GLN A 606 32.65 11.12 -8.12
CA GLN A 606 33.51 10.02 -8.62
C GLN A 606 33.63 8.70 -7.82
N ASN A 607 32.98 7.68 -8.40
CA ASN A 607 33.34 6.25 -8.54
C ASN A 607 34.54 5.70 -7.74
N GLN A 608 34.29 4.69 -6.91
CA GLN A 608 35.13 3.48 -6.84
C GLN A 608 34.40 2.32 -6.15
N ALA A 609 34.58 1.12 -6.69
CA ALA A 609 34.08 -0.14 -6.13
C ALA A 609 34.68 -0.40 -4.73
N SER A 610 33.83 -0.64 -3.74
CA SER A 610 34.26 -0.93 -2.36
C SER A 610 34.32 -2.45 -2.11
N ARG A 611 35.55 -2.97 -2.15
CA ARG A 611 35.98 -4.05 -1.24
C ARG A 611 35.83 -3.53 0.19
N LEU A 612 35.09 -4.25 1.04
CA LEU A 612 34.98 -3.95 2.46
C LEU A 612 36.25 -4.42 3.19
N VAL A 613 36.99 -3.46 3.73
CA VAL A 613 38.06 -3.65 4.73
C VAL A 613 37.42 -3.48 6.10
N LEU A 614 37.78 -4.38 7.03
CA LEU A 614 37.40 -4.38 8.44
C LEU A 614 38.10 -3.21 9.17
N GLU A 615 37.34 -2.28 9.73
CA GLU A 615 37.82 -1.32 10.75
C GLU A 615 36.83 -1.26 11.93
N ASP A 616 37.26 -1.85 13.06
CA ASP A 616 37.27 -1.38 14.46
C ASP A 616 36.13 -0.55 15.10
N ASP A 617 34.90 -0.53 14.56
CA ASP A 617 33.74 0.00 15.32
C ASP A 617 32.76 -1.11 15.73
N LEU A 618 32.34 -1.09 16.99
CA LEU A 618 31.53 -2.13 17.67
C LEU A 618 30.06 -2.17 17.24
N SER A 619 29.74 -1.69 16.04
CA SER A 619 28.46 -1.87 15.35
C SER A 619 28.44 -3.16 14.51
N VAL A 620 29.04 -4.23 15.06
CA VAL A 620 29.32 -5.44 14.29
C VAL A 620 28.06 -6.13 13.78
N LEU A 621 28.09 -6.36 12.47
CA LEU A 621 27.22 -7.20 11.65
C LEU A 621 25.77 -6.73 11.57
N LYS A 622 25.51 -5.48 11.17
CA LYS A 622 24.26 -5.20 10.44
C LYS A 622 24.27 -6.02 9.14
N VAL A 623 23.60 -7.17 9.13
CA VAL A 623 23.12 -7.77 7.88
C VAL A 623 22.05 -6.82 7.33
N THR A 624 22.50 -5.77 6.65
CA THR A 624 21.63 -4.92 5.84
C THR A 624 21.30 -5.68 4.57
N SER A 625 20.38 -6.63 4.69
CA SER A 625 19.51 -6.99 3.58
C SER A 625 18.32 -6.03 3.62
N PRO A 626 17.98 -5.33 2.53
CA PRO A 626 16.91 -4.31 2.50
C PRO A 626 15.49 -4.85 2.73
N TYR A 627 15.33 -6.15 3.06
CA TYR A 627 14.05 -6.86 3.13
C TYR A 627 13.59 -7.23 4.55
N LEU A 628 14.34 -6.92 5.61
CA LEU A 628 13.98 -7.33 6.98
C LEU A 628 14.27 -6.20 7.99
N PRO A 629 13.28 -5.37 8.37
CA PRO A 629 13.46 -4.42 9.46
C PRO A 629 13.50 -5.21 10.78
N ASP A 630 14.63 -5.08 11.49
CA ASP A 630 14.93 -5.57 12.83
C ASP A 630 14.61 -7.05 13.10
N VAL A 631 15.36 -7.94 12.45
CA VAL A 631 15.50 -9.33 12.93
C VAL A 631 16.34 -9.29 14.22
N PRO A 632 15.83 -9.75 15.37
CA PRO A 632 16.67 -9.92 16.54
C PRO A 632 17.82 -10.88 16.22
N PHE A 633 19.07 -10.43 16.36
CA PHE A 633 20.27 -11.18 15.94
C PHE A 633 20.38 -12.59 16.51
N PHE A 634 19.74 -12.88 17.66
CA PHE A 634 19.69 -14.24 18.21
C PHE A 634 19.05 -15.24 17.24
N GLN A 635 18.15 -14.82 16.34
CA GLN A 635 17.56 -15.69 15.32
C GLN A 635 18.61 -16.23 14.34
N VAL A 636 19.72 -15.52 14.13
CA VAL A 636 20.79 -15.98 13.24
C VAL A 636 21.40 -17.28 13.78
N ASP A 637 21.55 -17.40 15.10
CA ASP A 637 22.09 -18.60 15.74
C ASP A 637 21.00 -19.66 15.95
N VAL A 638 19.97 -19.35 16.74
CA VAL A 638 19.02 -20.37 17.23
C VAL A 638 18.10 -20.96 16.16
N ASN A 639 18.01 -20.37 14.97
CA ASN A 639 17.27 -20.94 13.83
C ASN A 639 18.15 -21.69 12.82
N THR A 640 19.46 -21.80 13.07
CA THR A 640 20.36 -22.53 12.17
C THR A 640 19.94 -23.99 12.04
N GLY A 641 19.88 -24.48 10.80
CA GLY A 641 19.43 -25.84 10.50
C GLY A 641 17.91 -26.07 10.64
N LYS A 642 17.11 -25.05 10.99
CA LYS A 642 15.65 -25.18 11.15
C LYS A 642 14.89 -24.77 9.89
N HIS A 643 13.69 -25.31 9.76
CA HIS A 643 12.66 -24.90 8.81
C HIS A 643 11.61 -24.13 9.63
N THR A 644 11.29 -22.89 9.24
CA THR A 644 10.53 -21.96 10.10
C THR A 644 9.22 -21.53 9.44
N THR A 645 8.10 -21.83 10.08
CA THR A 645 6.76 -21.44 9.61
C THR A 645 5.96 -20.72 10.69
N SER A 646 4.98 -19.91 10.30
CA SER A 646 4.12 -19.15 11.21
C SER A 646 2.66 -19.50 10.98
N LEU A 647 2.03 -20.11 11.99
CA LEU A 647 0.64 -20.58 11.93
C LEU A 647 -0.23 -19.87 12.95
N HIS A 648 -1.36 -19.34 12.50
CA HIS A 648 -2.42 -18.78 13.33
C HIS A 648 -3.41 -19.89 13.71
N LEU A 649 -3.23 -20.50 14.89
CA LEU A 649 -3.99 -21.69 15.31
C LEU A 649 -5.49 -21.45 15.59
N HIS A 650 -5.96 -20.20 15.56
CA HIS A 650 -7.39 -19.87 15.55
C HIS A 650 -8.00 -19.86 14.14
N ASP A 651 -7.18 -19.81 13.10
CA ASP A 651 -7.64 -20.04 11.73
C ASP A 651 -7.85 -21.55 11.50
N PRO A 652 -9.06 -22.00 11.13
CA PRO A 652 -9.35 -23.43 10.97
C PRO A 652 -8.47 -24.14 9.93
N VAL A 653 -8.02 -23.46 8.88
CA VAL A 653 -7.21 -24.05 7.81
C VAL A 653 -5.76 -24.20 8.27
N GLN A 654 -5.20 -23.15 8.89
CA GLN A 654 -3.84 -23.21 9.43
C GLN A 654 -3.76 -24.15 10.64
N ARG A 655 -4.84 -24.28 11.39
CA ARG A 655 -4.99 -25.31 12.42
C ARG A 655 -4.90 -26.73 11.84
N LEU A 656 -5.50 -26.99 10.67
CA LEU A 656 -5.34 -28.28 9.98
C LEU A 656 -3.89 -28.53 9.53
N ALA A 657 -3.19 -27.50 9.05
CA ALA A 657 -1.76 -27.62 8.72
C ALA A 657 -0.91 -27.95 9.96
N PHE A 658 -1.18 -27.27 11.08
CA PHE A 658 -0.55 -27.60 12.37
C PHE A 658 -0.89 -29.02 12.82
N GLU A 659 -2.13 -29.47 12.63
CA GLU A 659 -2.55 -30.84 12.94
C GLU A 659 -1.82 -31.88 12.11
N ALA A 660 -1.58 -31.62 10.82
CA ALA A 660 -0.81 -32.51 9.97
C ALA A 660 0.67 -32.59 10.42
N LEU A 661 1.28 -31.44 10.73
CA LEU A 661 2.66 -31.37 11.23
C LEU A 661 2.80 -32.09 12.58
N ILE A 662 1.94 -31.80 13.55
CA ILE A 662 2.00 -32.40 14.88
C ILE A 662 1.69 -33.90 14.84
N ALA A 663 0.77 -34.37 13.97
CA ALA A 663 0.46 -35.79 13.83
C ALA A 663 1.67 -36.63 13.38
N SER A 664 2.59 -36.03 12.62
CA SER A 664 3.76 -36.69 12.04
C SER A 664 5.07 -36.40 12.79
N ALA A 665 5.08 -35.46 13.73
CA ALA A 665 6.28 -35.07 14.47
C ALA A 665 6.80 -36.18 15.42
N ASP A 666 8.11 -36.36 15.51
CA ASP A 666 8.73 -37.27 16.47
C ASP A 666 8.91 -36.67 17.86
N VAL A 667 9.29 -35.39 17.87
CA VAL A 667 9.50 -34.56 19.06
C VAL A 667 8.63 -33.32 18.93
N VAL A 668 7.95 -32.93 20.00
CA VAL A 668 7.21 -31.68 20.11
C VAL A 668 7.88 -30.85 21.20
N LEU A 669 8.36 -29.66 20.85
CA LEU A 669 8.96 -28.69 21.77
C LEU A 669 7.92 -27.60 22.05
N ASP A 670 7.56 -27.40 23.31
CA ASP A 670 6.62 -26.37 23.78
C ASP A 670 7.35 -25.38 24.68
N GLY A 671 7.64 -24.19 24.16
CA GLY A 671 8.15 -23.03 24.90
C GLY A 671 7.11 -21.91 24.99
N TYR A 672 5.82 -22.20 24.79
CA TYR A 672 4.78 -21.22 25.09
C TYR A 672 4.65 -21.05 26.60
N ARG A 673 4.02 -19.94 27.03
CA ARG A 673 3.61 -19.78 28.42
C ARG A 673 2.87 -21.05 28.90
N PRO A 674 3.16 -21.57 30.10
CA PRO A 674 2.55 -22.79 30.62
C PRO A 674 1.05 -22.90 30.34
N GLY A 675 0.67 -24.05 29.78
CA GLY A 675 -0.70 -24.41 29.44
C GLY A 675 -1.28 -23.76 28.18
N VAL A 676 -0.54 -22.90 27.44
CA VAL A 676 -1.05 -22.32 26.18
C VAL A 676 -1.36 -23.42 25.17
N LEU A 677 -0.41 -24.32 24.89
CA LEU A 677 -0.60 -25.37 23.89
C LEU A 677 -1.73 -26.33 24.30
N THR A 678 -1.87 -26.61 25.60
CA THR A 678 -3.02 -27.34 26.18
C THR A 678 -4.34 -26.63 25.95
N ARG A 679 -4.43 -25.32 26.20
CA ARG A 679 -5.64 -24.52 25.94
C ARG A 679 -6.00 -24.46 24.46
N LEU A 680 -5.01 -24.54 23.57
CA LEU A 680 -5.22 -24.65 22.13
C LEU A 680 -5.66 -26.06 21.68
N GLY A 681 -5.70 -27.02 22.60
CA GLY A 681 -6.14 -28.39 22.37
C GLY A 681 -5.03 -29.33 21.90
N TYR A 682 -3.76 -28.95 22.06
CA TYR A 682 -2.57 -29.70 21.62
C TYR A 682 -1.61 -30.05 22.76
N GLY A 683 -2.12 -30.05 24.00
CA GLY A 683 -1.37 -30.50 25.17
C GLY A 683 -1.16 -32.02 25.21
N PRO A 684 -0.56 -32.53 26.32
CA PRO A 684 -0.15 -33.93 26.45
C PRO A 684 -1.27 -34.95 26.17
N ASP A 685 -2.50 -34.68 26.60
CA ASP A 685 -3.65 -35.56 26.36
C ASP A 685 -3.99 -35.74 24.87
N ARG A 686 -3.88 -34.66 24.08
CA ARG A 686 -4.10 -34.72 22.63
C ARG A 686 -2.98 -35.52 21.97
N LEU A 687 -1.75 -35.30 22.39
CA LEU A 687 -0.59 -36.04 21.87
C LEU A 687 -0.66 -37.53 22.21
N ALA A 688 -1.14 -37.90 23.40
CA ALA A 688 -1.38 -39.29 23.76
C ALA A 688 -2.41 -39.95 22.82
N LYS A 689 -3.50 -39.23 22.48
CA LYS A 689 -4.50 -39.71 21.50
C LYS A 689 -3.90 -39.85 20.10
N LEU A 690 -3.11 -38.89 19.65
CA LEU A 690 -2.42 -38.95 18.36
C LEU A 690 -1.38 -40.08 18.32
N ALA A 691 -0.66 -40.30 19.42
CA ALA A 691 0.30 -41.40 19.56
C ALA A 691 -0.38 -42.76 19.41
N ALA A 692 -1.52 -42.94 20.08
CA ALA A 692 -2.33 -44.14 19.97
C ALA A 692 -2.82 -44.35 18.53
N ALA A 693 -3.30 -43.29 17.87
CA ALA A 693 -3.79 -43.36 16.49
C ALA A 693 -2.70 -43.72 15.48
N ARG A 694 -1.47 -43.22 15.66
CA ARG A 694 -0.34 -43.47 14.75
C ARG A 694 0.54 -44.68 15.11
N GLY A 695 0.27 -45.33 16.24
CA GLY A 695 1.06 -46.47 16.73
C GLY A 695 2.51 -46.13 17.13
N LYS A 696 2.84 -44.85 17.33
CA LYS A 696 4.20 -44.36 17.64
C LYS A 696 4.10 -43.25 18.69
N GLY A 697 4.82 -43.39 19.80
CA GLY A 697 4.80 -42.38 20.86
C GLY A 697 5.44 -41.04 20.47
N TYR A 698 5.17 -39.99 21.23
CA TYR A 698 5.85 -38.70 21.11
C TYR A 698 6.93 -38.54 22.18
N VAL A 699 7.93 -37.71 21.90
CA VAL A 699 8.72 -37.06 22.95
C VAL A 699 8.24 -35.62 23.05
N TYR A 700 7.68 -35.24 24.18
CA TYR A 700 7.23 -33.87 24.44
C TYR A 700 8.21 -33.18 25.37
N VAL A 701 8.76 -32.04 24.95
CA VAL A 701 9.65 -31.23 25.78
C VAL A 701 8.90 -29.95 26.13
N ALA A 702 8.61 -29.77 27.41
CA ALA A 702 8.08 -28.53 27.94
C ALA A 702 9.23 -27.69 28.52
N GLU A 703 9.33 -26.45 28.08
CA GLU A 703 10.23 -25.45 28.62
C GLU A 703 9.41 -24.31 29.24
N ASP A 704 9.80 -23.88 30.43
CA ASP A 704 9.19 -22.74 31.11
C ASP A 704 10.21 -22.02 32.01
N CYS A 705 9.81 -20.90 32.62
CA CYS A 705 10.73 -20.10 33.42
C CYS A 705 11.01 -20.68 34.82
N PHE A 706 10.00 -21.23 35.51
CA PHE A 706 10.05 -21.47 36.96
C PHE A 706 10.13 -22.94 37.35
N GLY A 707 9.73 -23.85 36.47
CA GLY A 707 9.66 -25.29 36.67
C GLY A 707 8.51 -25.71 37.58
N GLY A 708 8.37 -27.03 37.73
CA GLY A 708 7.45 -27.66 38.70
C GLY A 708 6.02 -27.88 38.20
N SER A 709 5.65 -27.33 37.04
CA SER A 709 4.36 -27.58 36.39
C SER A 709 4.15 -29.08 36.09
N ASP A 710 3.01 -29.63 36.50
CA ASP A 710 2.62 -31.03 36.27
C ASP A 710 3.66 -32.08 36.76
N THR A 711 4.33 -31.77 37.87
CA THR A 711 5.25 -32.68 38.60
C THR A 711 4.65 -33.12 39.94
N PRO A 712 5.20 -34.15 40.62
CA PRO A 712 4.73 -34.55 41.96
C PRO A 712 4.85 -33.45 43.03
N VAL A 713 5.58 -32.37 42.76
CA VAL A 713 5.74 -31.21 43.64
C VAL A 713 4.99 -29.97 43.12
N ALA A 714 4.07 -30.14 42.17
CA ALA A 714 3.30 -29.03 41.58
C ALA A 714 2.58 -28.18 42.64
N ASP A 715 2.06 -28.81 43.70
CA ASP A 715 1.41 -28.11 44.83
C ASP A 715 2.36 -27.18 45.61
N GLN A 716 3.67 -27.40 45.50
CA GLN A 716 4.73 -26.58 46.09
C GLN A 716 5.30 -25.56 45.10
N ALA A 717 5.03 -25.72 43.80
CA ALA A 717 5.58 -24.89 42.73
C ALA A 717 4.70 -23.66 42.48
N VAL A 718 4.70 -22.73 43.45
CA VAL A 718 3.81 -21.55 43.51
C VAL A 718 3.95 -20.56 42.34
N TRP A 719 4.98 -20.68 41.51
CA TRP A 719 5.22 -19.84 40.33
C TRP A 719 5.16 -20.61 39.00
N SER A 720 4.81 -21.89 39.02
CA SER A 720 4.83 -22.78 37.84
C SER A 720 3.87 -22.36 36.72
N ASP A 721 2.87 -21.52 37.00
CA ASP A 721 1.91 -20.99 36.04
C ASP A 721 2.27 -19.59 35.52
N ARG A 722 3.34 -18.97 36.06
CA ARG A 722 3.72 -17.60 35.73
C ARG A 722 4.51 -17.53 34.43
N PRO A 723 4.26 -16.52 33.59
CA PRO A 723 5.18 -16.19 32.51
C PRO A 723 6.51 -15.69 33.08
N GLY A 724 7.60 -16.01 32.41
CA GLY A 724 8.91 -15.47 32.74
C GLY A 724 9.85 -15.52 31.54
N TRP A 725 10.92 -14.77 31.65
CA TRP A 725 12.04 -14.67 30.71
C TRP A 725 13.32 -14.88 31.51
N GLN A 726 14.46 -15.14 30.85
CA GLN A 726 15.74 -15.35 31.54
C GLN A 726 16.03 -14.31 32.62
N GLN A 727 15.82 -13.01 32.36
CA GLN A 727 16.15 -11.96 33.34
C GLN A 727 15.35 -12.11 34.63
N ILE A 728 14.14 -12.67 34.55
CA ILE A 728 13.32 -12.96 35.72
C ILE A 728 13.89 -14.16 36.46
N ALA A 729 14.25 -15.23 35.75
CA ALA A 729 14.93 -16.40 36.33
C ALA A 729 16.21 -15.97 37.06
N ASP A 730 17.08 -15.22 36.38
CA ASP A 730 18.35 -14.72 36.91
C ASP A 730 18.16 -13.95 38.22
N CYS A 731 17.08 -13.17 38.31
CA CYS A 731 16.76 -12.38 39.50
C CYS A 731 16.23 -13.24 40.65
N VAL A 732 15.32 -14.19 40.38
CA VAL A 732 14.69 -14.99 41.44
C VAL A 732 15.59 -16.09 41.97
N THR A 733 16.51 -16.62 41.15
CA THR A 733 17.48 -17.64 41.56
C THR A 733 18.71 -17.04 42.23
N GLY A 734 18.99 -15.76 41.98
CA GLY A 734 20.12 -15.03 42.55
C GLY A 734 21.35 -14.96 41.64
N VAL A 735 21.28 -15.47 40.40
CA VAL A 735 22.34 -15.33 39.39
C VAL A 735 22.70 -13.87 39.15
N ALA A 736 21.70 -12.97 39.04
CA ALA A 736 21.95 -11.54 38.89
C ALA A 736 22.71 -10.94 40.09
N TRP A 737 22.50 -11.49 41.29
CA TRP A 737 23.21 -11.04 42.49
C TRP A 737 24.67 -11.49 42.50
N GLU A 738 24.94 -12.72 42.08
CA GLU A 738 26.31 -13.22 41.93
C GLU A 738 27.07 -12.48 40.82
N GLN A 739 26.40 -12.11 39.73
CA GLN A 739 26.99 -11.28 38.68
C GLN A 739 27.35 -9.87 39.21
N GLY A 740 26.46 -9.24 39.97
CA GLY A 740 26.76 -7.96 40.64
C GLY A 740 27.94 -8.05 41.61
N ARG A 741 27.98 -9.11 42.43
CA ARG A 741 29.13 -9.40 43.32
C ARG A 741 30.42 -9.59 42.55
N PHE A 742 30.38 -10.32 41.43
CA PHE A 742 31.52 -10.48 40.53
C PHE A 742 31.97 -9.13 39.95
N MET A 743 31.09 -8.16 39.77
CA MET A 743 31.46 -6.81 39.34
C MET A 743 31.94 -5.90 40.48
N GLY A 744 31.96 -6.39 41.72
CA GLY A 744 32.35 -5.61 42.90
C GLY A 744 31.22 -4.72 43.44
N LEU A 745 29.97 -5.03 43.09
CA LEU A 745 28.79 -4.27 43.46
C LEU A 745 28.00 -4.97 44.57
N ASN A 746 27.24 -4.18 45.32
CA ASN A 746 26.26 -4.67 46.30
C ASN A 746 24.82 -4.46 45.78
N GLU A 747 24.63 -4.78 44.51
CA GLU A 747 23.36 -4.68 43.78
C GLU A 747 23.33 -5.77 42.68
N PRO A 748 22.15 -6.18 42.17
CA PRO A 748 22.06 -7.20 41.14
C PRO A 748 22.39 -6.61 39.78
N VAL A 749 23.11 -7.34 38.94
CA VAL A 749 23.29 -7.00 37.53
C VAL A 749 22.97 -8.23 36.72
N VAL A 750 22.11 -8.11 35.72
CA VAL A 750 21.78 -9.23 34.84
C VAL A 750 23.04 -9.70 34.07
N PRO A 751 23.21 -11.01 33.83
CA PRO A 751 24.28 -11.51 32.99
C PRO A 751 24.28 -10.88 31.58
N PRO A 752 25.46 -10.67 30.98
CA PRO A 752 25.59 -10.00 29.67
C PRO A 752 25.11 -10.81 28.47
N PHE A 753 24.98 -12.13 28.61
CA PHE A 753 24.60 -13.04 27.54
C PHE A 753 23.44 -13.92 28.00
N PRO A 754 22.62 -14.45 27.08
CA PRO A 754 21.47 -15.29 27.42
C PRO A 754 21.90 -16.72 27.81
N MET A 755 22.74 -16.84 28.85
CA MET A 755 23.37 -18.08 29.29
C MET A 755 22.35 -19.10 29.76
N SER A 756 21.29 -18.65 30.44
CA SER A 756 20.25 -19.53 30.97
C SER A 756 19.35 -20.05 29.87
N ASP A 757 19.04 -19.24 28.86
CA ASP A 757 18.32 -19.69 27.66
C ASP A 757 19.10 -20.81 26.93
N TYR A 758 20.39 -20.60 26.66
CA TYR A 758 21.24 -21.62 26.00
C TYR A 758 21.41 -22.88 26.85
N GLY A 759 21.66 -22.73 28.15
CA GLY A 759 21.82 -23.84 29.08
C GLY A 759 20.57 -24.69 29.22
N THR A 760 19.41 -24.04 29.35
CA THR A 760 18.09 -24.69 29.42
C THR A 760 17.78 -25.41 28.12
N GLY A 761 18.08 -24.81 26.97
CA GLY A 761 17.96 -25.42 25.65
C GLY A 761 18.85 -26.67 25.49
N ALA A 762 20.10 -26.61 25.96
CA ALA A 762 21.01 -27.76 25.93
C ALA A 762 20.50 -28.92 26.80
N LEU A 763 20.02 -28.64 28.01
CA LEU A 763 19.36 -29.65 28.86
C LEU A 763 18.10 -30.21 28.21
N GLY A 764 17.30 -29.37 27.54
CA GLY A 764 16.14 -29.78 26.77
C GLY A 764 16.50 -30.73 25.62
N CYS A 765 17.61 -30.48 24.92
CA CYS A 765 18.13 -31.38 23.88
C CYS A 765 18.54 -32.74 24.45
N VAL A 766 19.30 -32.76 25.56
CA VAL A 766 19.67 -34.01 26.25
C VAL A 766 18.42 -34.78 26.70
N ALA A 767 17.44 -34.08 27.26
CA ALA A 767 16.17 -34.69 27.69
C ALA A 767 15.40 -35.25 26.48
N ALA A 768 15.35 -34.54 25.35
CA ALA A 768 14.72 -35.01 24.13
C ALA A 768 15.41 -36.27 23.57
N MET A 769 16.74 -36.29 23.53
CA MET A 769 17.52 -37.46 23.11
C MET A 769 17.28 -38.67 24.03
N ALA A 770 17.27 -38.45 25.34
CA ALA A 770 16.93 -39.49 26.31
C ALA A 770 15.50 -40.00 26.10
N GLY A 771 14.53 -39.11 25.90
CA GLY A 771 13.14 -39.48 25.58
C GLY A 771 13.03 -40.27 24.28
N LEU A 772 13.78 -39.90 23.24
CA LEU A 772 13.82 -40.61 21.96
C LEU A 772 14.41 -42.01 22.11
N TYR A 773 15.50 -42.13 22.88
CA TYR A 773 16.13 -43.41 23.19
C TYR A 773 15.17 -44.33 23.95
N ARG A 774 14.56 -43.83 25.03
CA ARG A 774 13.58 -44.59 25.82
C ARG A 774 12.35 -44.95 25.01
N ARG A 775 11.86 -44.07 24.13
CA ARG A 775 10.78 -44.42 23.19
C ARG A 775 11.20 -45.57 22.28
N ALA A 776 12.44 -45.58 21.80
CA ALA A 776 12.93 -46.62 20.90
C ALA A 776 13.15 -47.97 21.61
N THR A 777 13.51 -47.97 22.89
CA THR A 777 13.85 -49.19 23.66
C THR A 777 12.72 -49.68 24.55
N GLU A 778 11.95 -48.79 25.17
CA GLU A 778 10.87 -49.05 26.13
C GLU A 778 9.48 -48.82 25.52
N GLY A 779 9.38 -48.16 24.36
CA GLY A 779 8.11 -47.77 23.75
C GLY A 779 7.46 -46.56 24.46
N GLY A 780 6.18 -46.32 24.17
CA GLY A 780 5.38 -45.28 24.82
C GLY A 780 5.72 -43.84 24.41
N SER A 781 5.07 -42.87 25.06
CA SER A 781 5.38 -41.43 24.90
C SER A 781 6.09 -40.92 26.14
N TRP A 782 7.04 -40.01 25.97
CA TRP A 782 7.90 -39.49 27.03
C TRP A 782 7.74 -37.99 27.19
N MET A 783 7.64 -37.55 28.44
CA MET A 783 7.53 -36.15 28.84
C MET A 783 8.85 -35.69 29.44
N CYS A 784 9.43 -34.65 28.85
CA CYS A 784 10.68 -34.02 29.23
C CYS A 784 10.35 -32.61 29.71
N ARG A 785 10.90 -32.18 30.85
CA ARG A 785 10.70 -30.84 31.39
C ARG A 785 12.03 -30.21 31.70
N THR A 786 12.16 -28.94 31.39
CA THR A 786 13.32 -28.12 31.72
C THR A 786 12.84 -26.72 32.06
N SER A 787 13.57 -25.99 32.90
CA SER A 787 13.24 -24.60 33.17
C SER A 787 14.47 -23.73 33.39
N LEU A 788 14.31 -22.45 33.12
CA LEU A 788 15.36 -21.44 33.33
C LEU A 788 15.86 -21.46 34.78
N CYS A 789 14.93 -21.46 35.76
CA CYS A 789 15.30 -21.52 37.17
C CYS A 789 16.03 -22.82 37.54
N GLN A 790 15.69 -23.97 36.93
CA GLN A 790 16.39 -25.22 37.20
C GLN A 790 17.83 -25.18 36.68
N TYR A 791 18.05 -24.61 35.50
CA TYR A 791 19.40 -24.40 34.97
C TYR A 791 20.19 -23.42 35.84
N ASP A 792 19.60 -22.28 36.23
CA ASP A 792 20.26 -21.30 37.10
C ASP A 792 20.67 -21.90 38.44
N MET A 793 19.78 -22.68 39.07
CA MET A 793 20.07 -23.36 40.32
C MET A 793 21.19 -24.39 40.15
N PHE A 794 21.22 -25.11 39.02
CA PHE A 794 22.34 -25.98 38.67
C PHE A 794 23.63 -25.18 38.49
N LEU A 795 23.60 -24.07 37.76
CA LEU A 795 24.75 -23.18 37.55
C LEU A 795 25.31 -22.67 38.88
N LEU A 796 24.46 -22.20 39.79
CA LEU A 796 24.85 -21.75 41.12
C LEU A 796 25.41 -22.89 41.98
N SER A 797 24.92 -24.12 41.80
CA SER A 797 25.44 -25.29 42.53
C SER A 797 26.88 -25.66 42.15
N LEU A 798 27.35 -25.23 40.97
CA LEU A 798 28.75 -25.38 40.57
C LEU A 798 29.70 -24.45 41.35
N GLY A 799 29.14 -23.46 42.07
CA GLY A 799 29.88 -22.46 42.81
C GLY A 799 30.40 -21.33 41.93
N THR A 800 30.95 -20.30 42.57
CA THR A 800 31.61 -19.18 41.88
C THR A 800 33.11 -19.39 41.79
N HIS A 801 33.76 -18.73 40.82
CA HIS A 801 35.22 -18.75 40.71
C HIS A 801 35.90 -18.23 41.99
N SER A 802 37.11 -18.72 42.29
CA SER A 802 37.87 -18.25 43.45
C SER A 802 38.13 -16.74 43.40
N PHE A 803 38.34 -16.12 44.55
CA PHE A 803 38.63 -14.68 44.65
C PHE A 803 39.81 -14.26 43.76
N GLU A 804 40.85 -15.09 43.68
CA GLU A 804 42.01 -14.84 42.82
C GLU A 804 41.63 -14.83 41.33
N VAL A 805 40.82 -15.80 40.88
CA VAL A 805 40.34 -15.87 39.50
C VAL A 805 39.44 -14.68 39.18
N GLN A 806 38.51 -14.34 40.08
CA GLN A 806 37.63 -13.18 39.89
C GLN A 806 38.44 -11.87 39.81
N THR A 807 39.44 -11.70 40.67
CA THR A 807 40.33 -10.53 40.66
C THR A 807 41.11 -10.45 39.36
N ARG A 808 41.66 -11.57 38.88
CA ARG A 808 42.34 -11.64 37.59
C ARG A 808 41.41 -11.31 36.42
N LEU A 809 40.17 -11.80 36.44
CA LEU A 809 39.18 -11.48 35.42
C LEU A 809 38.85 -9.98 35.41
N ARG A 810 38.66 -9.35 36.58
CA ARG A 810 38.45 -7.89 36.70
C ARG A 810 39.62 -7.07 36.17
N MET A 811 40.85 -7.51 36.41
CA MET A 811 42.06 -6.81 35.94
C MET A 811 42.31 -6.97 34.43
N THR A 812 41.80 -8.03 33.82
CA THR A 812 42.05 -8.33 32.40
C THR A 812 40.98 -7.76 31.48
N HIS A 813 39.73 -7.70 31.93
CA HIS A 813 38.59 -7.20 31.17
C HIS A 813 38.56 -5.66 31.12
N ASP A 814 37.86 -5.10 30.13
CA ASP A 814 37.69 -3.66 29.97
C ASP A 814 37.03 -3.05 31.23
N PRO A 815 37.65 -2.04 31.89
CA PRO A 815 37.09 -1.39 33.06
C PRO A 815 35.66 -0.86 32.86
N ALA A 816 35.32 -0.41 31.64
CA ALA A 816 33.99 0.13 31.33
C ALA A 816 32.86 -0.92 31.47
N PHE A 817 33.19 -2.21 31.40
CA PHE A 817 32.24 -3.28 31.69
C PHE A 817 31.85 -3.32 33.18
N PHE A 818 32.79 -3.02 34.09
CA PHE A 818 32.53 -3.03 35.53
C PHE A 818 31.87 -1.73 36.04
N GLU A 819 31.70 -0.73 35.16
CA GLU A 819 30.94 0.49 35.45
C GLU A 819 29.42 0.30 35.31
N LEU A 820 28.98 -0.81 34.72
CA LEU A 820 27.56 -1.14 34.58
C LEU A 820 26.88 -1.30 35.95
N ARG A 821 25.57 -1.06 35.98
CA ARG A 821 24.71 -1.03 37.16
C ARG A 821 23.40 -1.77 36.90
N HIS A 822 22.63 -1.99 37.97
CA HIS A 822 21.34 -2.69 37.91
C HIS A 822 20.29 -2.06 36.98
N HIS A 823 20.40 -0.77 36.68
CA HIS A 823 19.47 -0.04 35.81
C HIS A 823 19.90 -0.01 34.34
N ASP A 824 21.10 -0.48 34.01
CA ASP A 824 21.54 -0.58 32.63
C ASP A 824 20.77 -1.67 31.89
N SER A 825 20.40 -1.37 30.64
CA SER A 825 19.65 -2.32 29.82
C SER A 825 20.50 -3.57 29.51
N VAL A 826 19.84 -4.71 29.33
CA VAL A 826 20.48 -5.98 28.91
C VAL A 826 21.34 -5.79 27.65
N ASP A 827 20.87 -4.97 26.70
CA ASP A 827 21.58 -4.64 25.47
C ASP A 827 22.89 -3.89 25.74
N GLU A 828 22.88 -2.90 26.63
CA GLU A 828 24.07 -2.15 27.03
C GLU A 828 25.07 -3.05 27.79
N VAL A 829 24.56 -3.91 28.67
CA VAL A 829 25.38 -4.89 29.39
C VAL A 829 26.07 -5.85 28.42
N GLY A 830 25.34 -6.38 27.43
CA GLY A 830 25.87 -7.27 26.40
C GLY A 830 26.90 -6.59 25.48
N LYS A 831 26.65 -5.35 25.05
CA LYS A 831 27.57 -4.58 24.20
C LYS A 831 28.93 -4.37 24.85
N ARG A 832 28.95 -3.96 26.12
CA ARG A 832 30.21 -3.75 26.86
C ARG A 832 30.93 -5.05 27.16
N ALA A 833 30.20 -6.13 27.45
CA ALA A 833 30.78 -7.45 27.59
C ALA A 833 31.46 -7.92 26.30
N LEU A 834 30.78 -7.77 25.16
CA LEU A 834 31.31 -8.16 23.85
C LEU A 834 32.57 -7.36 23.47
N LYS A 835 32.55 -6.04 23.71
CA LYS A 835 33.72 -5.16 23.57
C LYS A 835 34.90 -5.66 24.39
N SER A 836 34.64 -5.96 25.67
CA SER A 836 35.63 -6.46 26.61
C SER A 836 36.19 -7.82 26.15
N MET A 837 35.32 -8.75 25.73
CA MET A 837 35.71 -10.07 25.25
C MET A 837 36.59 -10.02 24.00
N ARG A 838 36.30 -9.14 23.03
CA ARG A 838 37.15 -8.95 21.84
C ARG A 838 38.56 -8.49 22.19
N LYS A 839 38.67 -7.65 23.20
CA LYS A 839 39.96 -7.17 23.70
C LYS A 839 40.77 -8.28 24.39
N VAL A 840 40.11 -9.10 25.23
CA VAL A 840 40.79 -10.11 26.07
C VAL A 840 41.02 -11.44 25.34
N ARG A 841 40.14 -11.77 24.40
CA ARG A 841 40.10 -13.04 23.66
C ARG A 841 39.71 -12.81 22.19
N PRO A 842 40.52 -12.09 21.39
CA PRO A 842 40.22 -11.82 19.99
C PRO A 842 40.06 -13.10 19.16
N ALA A 843 40.80 -14.17 19.50
CA ALA A 843 40.74 -15.47 18.81
C ALA A 843 39.34 -16.10 18.78
N LEU A 844 38.45 -15.78 19.73
CA LEU A 844 37.05 -16.26 19.71
C LEU A 844 36.24 -15.71 18.53
N PHE A 845 36.72 -14.64 17.89
CA PHE A 845 36.04 -13.94 16.80
C PHE A 845 36.71 -14.20 15.44
N GLU A 846 37.73 -15.05 15.39
CA GLU A 846 38.41 -15.44 14.15
C GLU A 846 37.55 -16.41 13.31
N ASP A 847 37.82 -16.47 12.01
CA ASP A 847 37.04 -17.26 11.04
C ASP A 847 37.08 -18.76 11.32
N ILE A 848 38.14 -19.25 11.97
CA ILE A 848 38.28 -20.67 12.32
C ILE A 848 37.21 -21.13 13.33
N MET A 849 36.73 -20.24 14.20
CA MET A 849 35.74 -20.54 15.23
C MET A 849 34.29 -20.40 14.74
N MET A 850 34.09 -19.95 13.51
CA MET A 850 32.77 -19.62 12.96
C MET A 850 32.48 -20.44 11.70
N HIS A 851 31.22 -20.79 11.49
CA HIS A 851 30.70 -21.20 10.19
C HIS A 851 30.09 -20.00 9.48
N THR A 852 30.20 -20.02 8.16
CA THR A 852 29.65 -19.00 7.27
C THR A 852 28.92 -19.69 6.13
N ALA A 853 27.68 -19.30 5.88
CA ALA A 853 26.92 -19.82 4.75
C ALA A 853 25.93 -18.77 4.21
N TRP A 854 25.53 -18.94 2.95
CA TRP A 854 24.49 -18.12 2.36
C TRP A 854 23.10 -18.52 2.85
N SER A 855 22.38 -17.58 3.48
CA SER A 855 20.97 -17.74 3.80
C SER A 855 20.09 -17.16 2.70
N HIS A 856 19.31 -18.03 2.05
CA HIS A 856 18.27 -17.60 1.11
C HIS A 856 17.13 -16.85 1.80
N GLY A 857 16.86 -17.10 3.09
CA GLY A 857 15.79 -16.44 3.84
C GLY A 857 16.14 -15.01 4.24
N PHE A 858 17.39 -14.77 4.63
CA PHE A 858 17.89 -13.41 4.91
C PHE A 858 18.40 -12.69 3.65
N ASN A 859 18.58 -13.44 2.55
CA ASN A 859 19.27 -12.99 1.34
C ASN A 859 20.65 -12.37 1.64
N ALA A 860 21.40 -13.05 2.49
CA ALA A 860 22.69 -12.59 2.98
C ALA A 860 23.56 -13.76 3.42
N GLU A 861 24.86 -13.49 3.49
CA GLU A 861 25.79 -14.36 4.19
C GLU A 861 25.60 -14.21 5.70
N VAL A 862 25.42 -15.34 6.37
CA VAL A 862 25.20 -15.42 7.81
C VAL A 862 26.34 -16.20 8.45
N ARG A 863 26.70 -15.78 9.66
CA ARG A 863 27.86 -16.30 10.40
C ARG A 863 27.47 -16.64 11.83
N TRP A 864 27.84 -17.83 12.30
CA TRP A 864 27.54 -18.34 13.64
C TRP A 864 28.67 -19.27 14.14
N PRO A 865 28.76 -19.59 15.45
CA PRO A 865 29.83 -20.43 15.99
C PRO A 865 29.83 -21.86 15.42
N ARG A 866 31.00 -22.49 15.31
CA ARG A 866 31.10 -23.92 14.99
C ARG A 866 30.59 -24.78 16.15
N GLU A 867 30.08 -25.97 15.81
CA GLU A 867 29.66 -26.95 16.81
C GLU A 867 30.85 -27.34 17.71
N ALA A 868 30.64 -27.28 19.02
CA ALA A 868 31.66 -27.59 20.01
C ALA A 868 31.72 -29.11 20.31
N LEU A 869 30.63 -29.83 20.05
CA LEU A 869 30.54 -31.28 20.25
C LEU A 869 31.06 -32.05 19.04
N GLN A 870 32.08 -32.89 19.27
CA GLN A 870 32.55 -33.86 18.29
C GLN A 870 32.43 -35.27 18.85
N VAL A 871 31.76 -36.15 18.12
CA VAL A 871 31.65 -37.57 18.46
C VAL A 871 32.24 -38.37 17.33
N LYS A 872 33.25 -39.18 17.65
CA LYS A 872 33.96 -39.99 16.64
C LYS A 872 32.98 -40.91 15.91
N GLY A 873 32.91 -40.78 14.59
CA GLY A 873 32.05 -41.60 13.73
C GLY A 873 30.59 -41.14 13.66
N VAL A 874 30.28 -39.93 14.16
CA VAL A 874 28.96 -39.31 14.06
C VAL A 874 29.15 -37.89 13.52
N ASP A 875 28.52 -37.58 12.39
CA ASP A 875 28.51 -36.23 11.83
C ASP A 875 27.55 -35.38 12.68
N ILE A 876 28.08 -34.38 13.41
CA ILE A 876 27.28 -33.48 14.26
C ILE A 876 27.48 -32.04 13.77
N GLY A 877 26.37 -31.41 13.40
CA GLY A 877 26.31 -29.99 13.10
C GLY A 877 25.15 -29.64 12.17
N HIS A 878 25.19 -28.45 11.58
CA HIS A 878 24.07 -27.91 10.80
C HIS A 878 24.25 -28.20 9.31
N VAL A 879 23.18 -28.67 8.67
CA VAL A 879 23.14 -28.96 7.22
C VAL A 879 22.53 -27.85 6.39
N ARG A 880 22.15 -26.72 7.00
CA ARG A 880 21.50 -25.59 6.32
C ARG A 880 21.69 -24.28 7.09
N ALA A 881 21.87 -23.18 6.35
CA ALA A 881 21.92 -21.84 6.92
C ALA A 881 20.60 -21.44 7.61
N THR A 882 20.71 -20.57 8.61
CA THR A 882 19.57 -19.96 9.32
C THR A 882 18.60 -19.25 8.37
N ARG A 883 17.32 -19.13 8.77
CA ARG A 883 16.30 -18.37 8.03
C ARG A 883 15.37 -17.58 8.99
N PRO A 884 14.71 -16.51 8.52
CA PRO A 884 13.77 -15.74 9.34
C PRO A 884 12.59 -16.60 9.81
N ASN A 885 12.00 -16.27 10.95
CA ASN A 885 10.78 -16.93 11.40
C ASN A 885 9.64 -16.77 10.36
N GLY A 886 8.98 -17.87 10.02
CA GLY A 886 7.81 -17.84 9.12
C GLY A 886 8.13 -17.75 7.63
N CYS A 887 9.38 -17.91 7.21
CA CYS A 887 9.76 -17.79 5.81
C CYS A 887 9.44 -19.03 4.97
N ASP A 888 9.17 -20.16 5.61
CA ASP A 888 8.97 -21.42 4.94
C ASP A 888 7.51 -21.94 5.06
N GLU A 889 7.10 -22.78 4.11
CA GLU A 889 5.78 -23.39 4.09
C GLU A 889 5.55 -24.33 5.29
N ALA A 890 4.31 -24.47 5.75
CA ALA A 890 3.95 -25.35 6.86
C ALA A 890 3.90 -26.83 6.43
N SER A 891 5.04 -27.38 6.06
CA SER A 891 5.17 -28.70 5.44
C SER A 891 6.56 -29.31 5.69
N TRP A 892 6.64 -30.64 5.77
CA TRP A 892 7.93 -31.36 5.80
C TRP A 892 8.62 -31.44 4.43
N LYS A 893 7.92 -31.08 3.34
CA LYS A 893 8.49 -31.01 1.98
C LYS A 893 9.38 -29.77 1.84
N GLY A 894 10.42 -29.87 1.03
CA GLY A 894 11.37 -28.77 0.79
C GLY A 894 12.45 -28.62 1.88
N TRP A 895 12.63 -29.65 2.71
CA TRP A 895 13.77 -29.73 3.63
C TRP A 895 15.02 -30.11 2.84
N GLU A 896 15.66 -29.11 2.25
CA GLU A 896 16.87 -29.26 1.45
C GLU A 896 18.12 -28.93 2.29
N GLU A 897 19.07 -29.86 2.31
CA GLU A 897 20.41 -29.66 2.84
C GLU A 897 21.23 -28.80 1.87
N GLN A 898 22.04 -27.89 2.41
CA GLN A 898 22.97 -27.09 1.63
C GLN A 898 24.25 -27.92 1.38
N PRO A 899 24.57 -28.30 0.13
CA PRO A 899 25.66 -29.25 -0.15
C PRO A 899 27.03 -28.81 0.38
N ASN A 900 27.30 -27.50 0.39
CA ASN A 900 28.51 -26.93 0.96
C ASN A 900 28.60 -27.13 2.47
N MET A 901 27.48 -27.02 3.19
CA MET A 901 27.46 -27.25 4.65
C MET A 901 27.59 -28.74 4.98
N VAL A 902 26.96 -29.61 4.20
CA VAL A 902 27.14 -31.06 4.35
C VAL A 902 28.58 -31.48 4.06
N ALA A 903 29.22 -30.85 3.06
CA ALA A 903 30.64 -31.08 2.78
C ALA A 903 31.53 -30.60 3.93
N ASP A 904 31.27 -29.41 4.50
CA ASP A 904 31.99 -28.87 5.65
C ASP A 904 31.84 -29.72 6.91
N LEU A 905 30.71 -30.40 7.11
CA LEU A 905 30.50 -31.32 8.24
C LEU A 905 31.29 -32.63 8.12
N ARG A 906 31.59 -33.06 6.89
CA ARG A 906 32.31 -34.32 6.61
C ARG A 906 33.83 -34.15 6.60
N LEU A 907 34.31 -32.90 6.59
CA LEU A 907 35.71 -32.50 6.72
C LEU A 907 36.07 -32.36 8.20
#